data_AF-A0A944S3Z3-F1
#
_entry.id   AF-A0A944S3Z3-F1
#
_cell.length_a   1.000
_cell.length_b   1.000
_cell.length_c   1.000
_cell.angle_alpha   90.00
_cell.angle_beta   90.00
_cell.angle_gamma   90.00
#
_symmetry.space_group_name_H-M   'P 1'
#
loop_
_entity.id
_entity.type
_entity.pdbx_description
1 polymer ?
#
loop_
_entity_poly.entity_id
_entity_poly.type
_entity_poly.pdbx_seq_one_letter_code
_entity_poly.pdbx_strand_id
1 'polypeptide(L)'
;MSRFLRLALLFAFSGSIHPADASTYRVSVVPSDAPELMAPQSRTTPLSVGQIETMTRRAVDLVGGMATYVDAKDTLVVLKVNISILEPSGSGVVTDTRVVRAVALLVHEVAPEARILIAEGAGGWISPAMRDCTQVEMRGGGVEDGFRVAGHRQTAAELRKMGIDIECFDLNFDRAYELHPEGGGLAHDEYSIAAAIIDADTWINIPVAKTHGAKITCCLKNHFGILPGRLYGWGKNSGTAHHGPMPHSPRVLDEAWVDLYEISRVDLNVVDMIYGSQAGAFEDAGGKRSNTILAGANPIATDLVVARLMGYNPDDFEFAPLAARQGLGPSSIDAVTVVGVDSLGPLVDRWKKAGVAYGGRGEWAEHADYGMGPREWTLLGPLPREHTFSDEEITALQPVPGEGDWSPVTWFGHDRIDLDKQFDDPINCAVYAYTQFTMATSDSVRFWLGSDEGLSLWIDGKLIYEHTGRRRHSLGMVKLPGYVEAGKHHLLIRADQRRGAYDFSFNIAEPIDDILYHGNRYPGVRYHVGDTGQEPIVQVAADDVGDDYGAGQRDYAASTIDLGDPLQRSRTAPDTILIDGVQAESQQLLALLLELAGVDPIDTSLLEGLGRSPFGIGYGGRGRESWHPSYNPDFSRLLSWLGLDYTVFYGLGQRETMKMIHGLLADGFIPVTTTMERSRRRRGYRGGQSRWTAIDGFRRQGGHVELHQAAANRWVQVTGDWDGFVPGGNRENCPVFVARASREPLSAAALIDTMASIALELGRSGQIVEDSDSGQRFYPRGLAAWDAWVIDWERRPLTIEWALKDHPLDQLEGMRRRVLEPLVHQRQSAARSLAGAASATTGERRDALQAASDGYRAVAEHLDELSDYLPREDRVEDLSKKDHARLARLQKARPLLRQARTAEREALTALLGLVGGPPLAKIQEDPLRRRAQGVRLFTWHAITDDNVHDLIYTEQQLEVRLVAGGDANQMSYEIHEAMPREPGWQIVIEAGDAATGSYTVHEAPSHDNGWRIVVRADDERTWRDNAPELVVWAVPDE
;
A
#
# COMPACT_ATOMS: atom_id res chain seq x y z
N MET A 1 15.48 -39.38 -22.63
CA MET A 1 14.14 -39.57 -23.23
C MET A 1 13.49 -38.21 -23.19
N SER A 2 13.16 -37.62 -24.35
CA SER A 2 12.66 -36.24 -24.40
C SER A 2 11.38 -36.10 -23.56
N ARG A 3 11.17 -34.93 -22.99
CA ARG A 3 10.01 -34.61 -22.15
C ARG A 3 8.68 -34.82 -22.90
N PHE A 4 8.64 -34.56 -24.20
CA PHE A 4 7.54 -34.97 -25.08
C PHE A 4 7.22 -36.47 -25.02
N LEU A 5 8.24 -37.35 -25.02
CA LEU A 5 8.03 -38.79 -24.87
C LEU A 5 7.62 -39.18 -23.44
N ARG A 6 8.09 -38.48 -22.40
CA ARG A 6 7.64 -38.72 -21.01
C ARG A 6 6.18 -38.32 -20.81
N LEU A 7 5.78 -37.15 -21.31
CA LEU A 7 4.40 -36.68 -21.30
C LEU A 7 3.50 -37.64 -22.09
N ALA A 8 3.88 -38.01 -23.32
CA ALA A 8 3.12 -38.97 -24.12
C ALA A 8 2.99 -40.36 -23.46
N LEU A 9 4.01 -40.82 -22.71
CA LEU A 9 3.94 -42.06 -21.94
C LEU A 9 3.08 -41.93 -20.67
N LEU A 10 3.13 -40.78 -19.98
CA LEU A 10 2.25 -40.49 -18.84
C LEU A 10 0.77 -40.51 -19.27
N PHE A 11 0.44 -39.86 -20.39
CA PHE A 11 -0.90 -39.87 -20.99
C PHE A 11 -1.33 -41.25 -21.52
N ALA A 12 -0.40 -42.17 -21.80
CA ALA A 12 -0.71 -43.52 -22.27
C ALA A 12 -0.94 -44.55 -21.14
N PHE A 13 -0.59 -44.21 -19.89
CA PHE A 13 -0.62 -45.11 -18.73
C PHE A 13 -1.48 -44.60 -17.55
N SER A 14 -2.35 -43.61 -17.77
CA SER A 14 -3.33 -43.05 -16.81
C SER A 14 -4.46 -44.03 -16.45
N GLY A 15 -4.10 -45.22 -15.98
CA GLY A 15 -5.02 -46.29 -15.63
C GLY A 15 -4.78 -46.84 -14.22
N SER A 16 -4.54 -45.99 -13.22
CA SER A 16 -4.67 -46.34 -11.80
C SER A 16 -4.38 -45.12 -10.91
N ILE A 17 -5.42 -44.62 -10.24
CA ILE A 17 -5.31 -43.63 -9.16
C ILE A 17 -4.63 -44.33 -7.96
N HIS A 18 -3.37 -43.99 -7.70
CA HIS A 18 -2.73 -44.34 -6.43
C HIS A 18 -3.09 -43.27 -5.39
N PRO A 19 -3.53 -43.66 -4.17
CA PRO A 19 -3.78 -42.69 -3.10
C PRO A 19 -2.47 -41.98 -2.74
N ALA A 20 -2.52 -40.64 -2.70
CA ALA A 20 -1.36 -39.79 -2.44
C ALA A 20 -0.76 -40.06 -1.05
N ASP A 21 0.51 -40.43 -1.02
CA ASP A 21 1.31 -40.54 0.21
C ASP A 21 1.60 -39.12 0.75
N ALA A 22 1.70 -38.96 2.07
CA ALA A 22 1.90 -37.66 2.73
C ALA A 22 3.21 -36.95 2.32
N SER A 23 4.12 -37.66 1.63
CA SER A 23 5.34 -37.11 1.03
C SER A 23 5.13 -36.35 -0.28
N THR A 24 3.94 -36.38 -0.89
CA THR A 24 3.73 -35.94 -2.29
C THR A 24 3.71 -34.41 -2.47
N TYR A 25 3.18 -33.66 -1.50
CA TYR A 25 3.02 -32.20 -1.59
C TYR A 25 3.91 -31.48 -0.58
N ARG A 26 5.22 -31.55 -0.79
CA ARG A 26 6.20 -30.89 0.09
C ARG A 26 6.57 -29.50 -0.41
N VAL A 27 6.50 -28.50 0.47
CA VAL A 27 6.91 -27.11 0.19
C VAL A 27 7.84 -26.63 1.29
N SER A 28 9.02 -26.14 0.92
CA SER A 28 9.92 -25.49 1.88
C SER A 28 9.63 -24.01 2.01
N VAL A 29 9.77 -23.46 3.21
CA VAL A 29 9.76 -22.03 3.49
C VAL A 29 11.04 -21.67 4.24
N VAL A 30 11.80 -20.70 3.73
CA VAL A 30 13.06 -20.25 4.32
C VAL A 30 13.03 -18.73 4.46
N PRO A 31 12.62 -18.20 5.64
CA PRO A 31 12.71 -16.77 5.93
C PRO A 31 14.15 -16.39 6.28
N SER A 32 14.53 -15.12 6.09
CA SER A 32 15.92 -14.68 6.32
C SER A 32 16.35 -14.74 7.78
N ASP A 33 15.40 -14.75 8.73
CA ASP A 33 15.63 -14.86 10.16
C ASP A 33 15.59 -16.31 10.67
N ALA A 34 15.52 -17.30 9.77
CA ALA A 34 15.57 -18.72 10.13
C ALA A 34 16.85 -19.04 10.91
N PRO A 35 16.75 -19.62 12.12
CA PRO A 35 17.89 -19.84 13.00
C PRO A 35 18.91 -20.84 12.45
N GLU A 36 18.53 -21.67 11.48
CA GLU A 36 19.40 -22.65 10.81
C GLU A 36 20.31 -22.02 9.75
N LEU A 37 20.06 -20.76 9.36
CA LEU A 37 20.96 -20.04 8.46
C LEU A 37 22.24 -19.67 9.18
N MET A 38 23.38 -19.76 8.49
CA MET A 38 24.69 -19.41 9.06
C MET A 38 24.79 -17.95 9.56
N ALA A 39 23.99 -17.05 8.99
CA ALA A 39 23.93 -15.64 9.38
C ALA A 39 22.51 -15.09 9.22
N PRO A 40 21.58 -15.42 10.14
CA PRO A 40 20.19 -14.98 10.07
C PRO A 40 20.10 -13.45 10.06
N GLN A 41 19.14 -12.90 9.32
CA GLN A 41 18.90 -11.47 9.16
C GLN A 41 17.44 -11.14 9.41
N SER A 42 17.18 -9.95 9.95
CA SER A 42 15.83 -9.41 10.04
C SER A 42 15.11 -9.45 8.68
N ARG A 43 13.84 -9.85 8.67
CA ARG A 43 13.02 -9.90 7.46
C ARG A 43 12.75 -8.53 6.83
N THR A 44 13.10 -7.45 7.52
CA THR A 44 12.91 -6.07 7.05
C THR A 44 14.17 -5.45 6.45
N THR A 45 15.32 -6.12 6.52
CA THR A 45 16.60 -5.57 6.06
C THR A 45 16.89 -6.00 4.61
N PRO A 46 17.51 -5.14 3.76
CA PRO A 46 17.99 -5.57 2.46
C PRO A 46 19.00 -6.73 2.57
N LEU A 47 18.83 -7.78 1.76
CA LEU A 47 19.72 -8.93 1.73
C LEU A 47 20.81 -8.76 0.66
N SER A 48 21.99 -9.33 0.91
CA SER A 48 23.07 -9.47 -0.06
C SER A 48 22.84 -10.66 -1.02
N VAL A 49 23.62 -10.73 -2.11
CA VAL A 49 23.59 -11.86 -3.05
C VAL A 49 23.84 -13.19 -2.34
N GLY A 50 24.93 -13.30 -1.57
CA GLY A 50 25.30 -14.55 -0.88
C GLY A 50 24.28 -15.02 0.15
N GLN A 51 23.56 -14.09 0.80
CA GLN A 51 22.46 -14.44 1.72
C GLN A 51 21.29 -15.07 0.96
N ILE A 52 20.87 -14.46 -0.15
CA ILE A 52 19.80 -15.00 -1.00
C ILE A 52 20.20 -16.36 -1.56
N GLU A 53 21.45 -16.54 -2.00
CA GLU A 53 21.94 -17.84 -2.49
C GLU A 53 21.89 -18.93 -1.43
N THR A 54 22.27 -18.59 -0.19
CA THR A 54 22.20 -19.51 0.94
C THR A 54 20.76 -19.91 1.23
N MET A 55 19.84 -18.94 1.21
CA MET A 55 18.41 -19.18 1.41
C MET A 55 17.81 -20.02 0.29
N THR A 56 18.11 -19.71 -0.97
CA THR A 56 17.62 -20.46 -2.13
C THR A 56 18.13 -21.89 -2.14
N ARG A 57 19.44 -22.11 -1.89
CA ARG A 57 19.99 -23.46 -1.73
C ARG A 57 19.28 -24.23 -0.62
N ARG A 58 19.11 -23.61 0.55
CA ARG A 58 18.43 -24.24 1.67
C ARG A 58 16.99 -24.64 1.34
N ALA A 59 16.24 -23.77 0.66
CA ALA A 59 14.88 -24.06 0.24
C ALA A 59 14.85 -25.29 -0.70
N VAL A 60 15.72 -25.30 -1.73
CA VAL A 60 15.82 -26.41 -2.67
C VAL A 60 16.26 -27.72 -1.97
N ASP A 61 17.22 -27.67 -1.06
CA ASP A 61 17.70 -28.83 -0.30
C ASP A 61 16.59 -29.46 0.55
N LEU A 62 15.73 -28.64 1.17
CA LEU A 62 14.62 -29.10 2.02
C LEU A 62 13.55 -29.87 1.24
N VAL A 63 13.43 -29.63 -0.06
CA VAL A 63 12.54 -30.36 -0.97
C VAL A 63 13.27 -31.46 -1.76
N GLY A 64 14.47 -31.88 -1.34
CA GLY A 64 15.20 -33.01 -1.92
C GLY A 64 16.48 -32.63 -2.67
N GLY A 65 16.80 -31.35 -2.79
CA GLY A 65 17.98 -30.85 -3.50
C GLY A 65 17.80 -30.84 -5.02
N MET A 66 18.66 -30.08 -5.71
CA MET A 66 18.52 -29.85 -7.15
C MET A 66 18.64 -31.14 -7.97
N ALA A 67 19.46 -32.10 -7.52
CA ALA A 67 19.66 -33.40 -8.18
C ALA A 67 18.42 -34.32 -8.17
N THR A 68 17.36 -33.95 -7.43
CA THR A 68 16.05 -34.61 -7.54
C THR A 68 15.30 -34.20 -8.80
N TYR A 69 15.54 -32.98 -9.29
CA TYR A 69 14.77 -32.37 -10.39
C TYR A 69 15.58 -32.27 -11.67
N VAL A 70 16.89 -32.08 -11.58
CA VAL A 70 17.83 -32.00 -12.70
C VAL A 70 18.68 -33.26 -12.73
N ASP A 71 18.83 -33.88 -13.89
CA ASP A 71 19.73 -35.02 -14.09
C ASP A 71 21.05 -34.53 -14.71
N ALA A 72 22.18 -35.14 -14.34
CA ALA A 72 23.49 -34.81 -14.90
C ALA A 72 23.58 -34.96 -16.44
N LYS A 73 22.65 -35.72 -17.05
CA LYS A 73 22.53 -35.88 -18.50
C LYS A 73 21.59 -34.87 -19.17
N ASP A 74 20.94 -33.99 -18.42
CA ASP A 74 20.07 -32.96 -18.99
C ASP A 74 20.90 -32.07 -19.90
N THR A 75 20.38 -31.82 -21.08
CA THR A 75 21.04 -31.04 -22.13
C THR A 75 20.48 -29.63 -22.25
N LEU A 76 19.19 -29.47 -21.91
CA LEU A 76 18.50 -28.18 -21.91
C LEU A 76 17.70 -28.01 -20.62
N VAL A 77 18.01 -26.95 -19.85
CA VAL A 77 17.27 -26.55 -18.66
C VAL A 77 16.70 -25.15 -18.86
N VAL A 78 15.40 -24.97 -18.62
CA VAL A 78 14.74 -23.66 -18.75
C VAL A 78 14.39 -23.09 -17.38
N LEU A 79 14.85 -21.88 -17.09
CA LEU A 79 14.50 -21.08 -15.92
C LEU A 79 13.45 -20.05 -16.32
N LYS A 80 12.17 -20.34 -16.08
CA LYS A 80 11.06 -19.43 -16.40
C LYS A 80 10.91 -18.38 -15.31
N VAL A 81 11.35 -17.16 -15.58
CA VAL A 81 11.25 -16.02 -14.65
C VAL A 81 9.88 -15.33 -14.77
N ASN A 82 9.65 -14.22 -14.05
CA ASN A 82 8.49 -13.34 -14.18
C ASN A 82 8.97 -11.92 -14.49
N ILE A 83 8.85 -11.49 -15.75
CA ILE A 83 9.15 -10.12 -16.21
C ILE A 83 7.92 -9.55 -16.92
N SER A 84 6.81 -9.37 -16.21
CA SER A 84 5.56 -8.96 -16.85
C SER A 84 5.59 -7.52 -17.40
N ILE A 85 6.39 -6.64 -16.79
CA ILE A 85 6.54 -5.22 -17.14
C ILE A 85 8.02 -4.79 -17.08
N LEU A 86 8.33 -3.58 -17.52
CA LEU A 86 9.67 -3.00 -17.53
C LEU A 86 10.04 -2.41 -16.16
N GLU A 87 10.57 -3.25 -15.28
CA GLU A 87 11.06 -2.85 -13.96
C GLU A 87 12.42 -3.50 -13.66
N PRO A 88 13.29 -2.87 -12.85
CA PRO A 88 14.56 -3.47 -12.45
C PRO A 88 14.37 -4.58 -11.40
N SER A 89 15.36 -5.46 -11.31
CA SER A 89 15.45 -6.47 -10.25
C SER A 89 15.28 -5.84 -8.87
N GLY A 90 14.49 -6.48 -8.01
CA GLY A 90 14.24 -6.00 -6.63
C GLY A 90 13.11 -4.98 -6.50
N SER A 91 12.43 -4.61 -7.59
CA SER A 91 11.19 -3.80 -7.55
C SER A 91 10.02 -4.50 -6.85
N GLY A 92 10.07 -5.84 -6.77
CA GLY A 92 8.96 -6.67 -6.32
C GLY A 92 7.85 -6.87 -7.35
N VAL A 93 8.06 -6.36 -8.57
CA VAL A 93 7.19 -6.60 -9.72
C VAL A 93 7.86 -7.52 -10.76
N VAL A 94 9.15 -7.77 -10.67
CA VAL A 94 9.83 -8.77 -11.51
C VAL A 94 10.70 -9.68 -10.64
N THR A 95 10.97 -10.90 -11.11
CA THR A 95 11.79 -11.87 -10.38
C THR A 95 13.18 -11.29 -10.08
N ASP A 96 13.60 -11.38 -8.82
CA ASP A 96 14.92 -10.93 -8.42
C ASP A 96 16.02 -11.78 -9.08
N THR A 97 16.91 -11.12 -9.81
CA THR A 97 18.04 -11.75 -10.52
C THR A 97 18.95 -12.55 -9.60
N ARG A 98 19.01 -12.25 -8.30
CA ARG A 98 19.84 -12.97 -7.32
C ARG A 98 19.27 -14.35 -7.02
N VAL A 99 17.94 -14.52 -7.07
CA VAL A 99 17.29 -15.84 -6.96
C VAL A 99 17.57 -16.66 -8.23
N VAL A 100 17.46 -16.04 -9.41
CA VAL A 100 17.76 -16.71 -10.70
C VAL A 100 19.22 -17.13 -10.77
N ARG A 101 20.15 -16.29 -10.32
CA ARG A 101 21.58 -16.60 -10.19
C ARG A 101 21.79 -17.84 -9.32
N ALA A 102 21.18 -17.87 -8.14
CA ALA A 102 21.27 -18.98 -7.20
C ALA A 102 20.78 -20.30 -7.84
N VAL A 103 19.62 -20.27 -8.50
CA VAL A 103 19.06 -21.46 -9.16
C VAL A 103 19.95 -21.92 -10.31
N ALA A 104 20.46 -21.02 -11.15
CA ALA A 104 21.36 -21.37 -12.25
C ALA A 104 22.66 -22.03 -11.76
N LEU A 105 23.23 -21.56 -10.64
CA LEU A 105 24.40 -22.19 -10.01
C LEU A 105 24.07 -23.60 -9.52
N LEU A 106 22.93 -23.80 -8.86
CA LEU A 106 22.47 -25.12 -8.40
C LEU A 106 22.26 -26.10 -9.56
N VAL A 107 21.70 -25.63 -10.68
CA VAL A 107 21.55 -26.43 -11.90
C VAL A 107 22.91 -26.84 -12.44
N HIS A 108 23.83 -25.88 -12.61
CA HIS A 108 25.16 -26.13 -13.16
C HIS A 108 26.01 -27.07 -12.28
N GLU A 109 25.82 -27.04 -10.96
CA GLU A 109 26.47 -27.98 -10.04
C GLU A 109 26.07 -29.45 -10.29
N VAL A 110 24.85 -29.68 -10.78
CA VAL A 110 24.32 -31.02 -11.06
C VAL A 110 24.55 -31.42 -12.52
N ALA A 111 24.26 -30.51 -13.45
CA ALA A 111 24.35 -30.72 -14.90
C ALA A 111 25.26 -29.66 -15.53
N PRO A 112 26.59 -29.80 -15.40
CA PRO A 112 27.54 -28.78 -15.84
C PRO A 112 27.55 -28.55 -17.37
N GLU A 113 27.15 -29.56 -18.14
CA GLU A 113 27.09 -29.53 -19.61
C GLU A 113 25.74 -29.04 -20.16
N ALA A 114 24.76 -28.77 -19.28
CA ALA A 114 23.43 -28.33 -19.70
C ALA A 114 23.48 -26.88 -20.21
N ARG A 115 22.78 -26.61 -21.32
CA ARG A 115 22.45 -25.24 -21.73
C ARG A 115 21.28 -24.74 -20.91
N ILE A 116 21.43 -23.58 -20.30
CA ILE A 116 20.42 -22.95 -19.43
C ILE A 116 19.76 -21.77 -20.17
N LEU A 117 18.43 -21.74 -20.24
CA LEU A 117 17.69 -20.59 -20.78
C LEU A 117 16.97 -19.85 -19.66
N ILE A 118 17.30 -18.58 -19.41
CA ILE A 118 16.47 -17.66 -18.64
C ILE A 118 15.35 -17.19 -19.57
N ALA A 119 14.16 -17.76 -19.42
CA ALA A 119 13.08 -17.61 -20.38
C ALA A 119 11.92 -16.78 -19.84
N GLU A 120 11.26 -16.02 -20.71
CA GLU A 120 10.03 -15.26 -20.43
C GLU A 120 9.26 -15.01 -21.73
N GLY A 121 7.92 -15.05 -21.67
CA GLY A 121 7.02 -14.59 -22.72
C GLY A 121 6.13 -13.49 -22.16
N ALA A 122 6.68 -12.27 -22.09
CA ALA A 122 6.04 -11.15 -21.40
C ALA A 122 4.88 -10.54 -22.19
N GLY A 123 3.87 -10.02 -21.48
CA GLY A 123 2.78 -9.26 -22.10
C GLY A 123 2.98 -7.73 -22.12
N GLY A 124 3.93 -7.21 -21.32
CA GLY A 124 4.11 -5.76 -21.14
C GLY A 124 5.31 -5.16 -21.87
N TRP A 125 6.10 -5.94 -22.60
CA TRP A 125 7.24 -5.42 -23.35
C TRP A 125 7.62 -6.25 -24.56
N ILE A 126 8.39 -5.65 -25.47
CA ILE A 126 9.06 -6.30 -26.59
C ILE A 126 10.49 -5.77 -26.75
N SER A 127 11.45 -6.67 -26.97
CA SER A 127 12.80 -6.23 -27.30
C SER A 127 12.81 -5.42 -28.60
N PRO A 128 13.49 -4.25 -28.66
CA PRO A 128 13.54 -3.42 -29.87
C PRO A 128 13.99 -4.18 -31.12
N ALA A 129 14.90 -5.16 -30.96
CA ALA A 129 15.40 -5.98 -32.06
C ALA A 129 14.34 -6.89 -32.69
N MET A 130 13.29 -7.21 -31.94
CA MET A 130 12.21 -8.10 -32.38
C MET A 130 10.94 -7.34 -32.77
N ARG A 131 10.92 -6.00 -32.65
CA ARG A 131 9.74 -5.16 -32.89
C ARG A 131 9.07 -5.45 -34.24
N ASP A 132 9.86 -5.53 -35.29
CA ASP A 132 9.37 -5.73 -36.66
C ASP A 132 9.11 -7.21 -37.00
N CYS A 133 9.32 -8.12 -36.04
CA CYS A 133 9.11 -9.56 -36.20
C CYS A 133 7.70 -10.02 -35.77
N THR A 134 6.82 -9.09 -35.35
CA THR A 134 5.44 -9.40 -34.95
C THR A 134 4.45 -8.51 -35.70
N GLN A 135 3.34 -9.11 -36.15
CA GLN A 135 2.22 -8.41 -36.79
C GLN A 135 1.12 -8.04 -35.77
N VAL A 136 1.37 -8.25 -34.48
CA VAL A 136 0.43 -8.01 -33.39
C VAL A 136 0.56 -6.59 -32.86
N GLU A 137 -0.56 -5.88 -32.74
CA GLU A 137 -0.60 -4.54 -32.16
C GLU A 137 -0.27 -4.58 -30.66
N MET A 138 0.70 -3.77 -30.22
CA MET A 138 1.02 -3.63 -28.80
C MET A 138 0.27 -2.45 -28.21
N ARG A 139 -0.82 -2.74 -27.50
CA ARG A 139 -1.53 -1.74 -26.72
C ARG A 139 -0.93 -1.69 -25.31
N GLY A 140 -0.27 -0.58 -24.97
CA GLY A 140 0.26 -0.32 -23.63
C GLY A 140 1.59 -1.00 -23.27
N GLY A 141 2.16 -1.85 -24.15
CA GLY A 141 3.45 -2.50 -23.93
C GLY A 141 4.65 -1.62 -24.33
N GLY A 142 5.75 -1.70 -23.56
CA GLY A 142 6.97 -0.94 -23.83
C GLY A 142 7.87 -1.60 -24.89
N VAL A 143 8.41 -0.81 -25.82
CA VAL A 143 9.43 -1.27 -26.79
C VAL A 143 10.81 -1.17 -26.15
N GLU A 144 11.08 -2.05 -25.20
CA GLU A 144 12.35 -2.15 -24.50
C GLU A 144 12.63 -3.61 -24.11
N ASP A 145 13.92 -3.96 -24.00
CA ASP A 145 14.36 -5.30 -23.64
C ASP A 145 14.18 -5.54 -22.14
N GLY A 146 13.10 -6.22 -21.76
CA GLY A 146 12.78 -6.50 -20.35
C GLY A 146 13.85 -7.34 -19.64
N PHE A 147 14.52 -8.27 -20.32
CA PHE A 147 15.64 -9.01 -19.73
C PHE A 147 16.83 -8.09 -19.39
N ARG A 148 17.05 -7.04 -20.18
CA ARG A 148 18.07 -6.02 -19.87
C ARG A 148 17.62 -5.15 -18.70
N VAL A 149 16.40 -4.64 -18.72
CA VAL A 149 15.87 -3.74 -17.68
C VAL A 149 15.83 -4.45 -16.32
N ALA A 150 15.31 -5.68 -16.28
CA ALA A 150 15.28 -6.49 -15.08
C ALA A 150 16.66 -7.02 -14.66
N GLY A 151 17.71 -6.86 -15.48
CA GLY A 151 19.09 -7.24 -15.13
C GLY A 151 19.49 -8.69 -15.46
N HIS A 152 18.58 -9.53 -15.94
CA HIS A 152 18.87 -10.93 -16.27
C HIS A 152 19.94 -11.08 -17.37
N ARG A 153 20.02 -10.16 -18.35
CA ARG A 153 21.11 -10.19 -19.35
C ARG A 153 22.48 -10.00 -18.71
N GLN A 154 22.58 -9.18 -17.67
CA GLN A 154 23.81 -8.97 -16.92
C GLN A 154 24.19 -10.23 -16.12
N THR A 155 23.23 -10.84 -15.44
CA THR A 155 23.43 -12.11 -14.72
C THR A 155 23.88 -13.23 -15.65
N ALA A 156 23.25 -13.39 -16.82
CA ALA A 156 23.68 -14.38 -17.81
C ALA A 156 25.11 -14.11 -18.31
N ALA A 157 25.47 -12.85 -18.58
CA ALA A 157 26.82 -12.48 -18.99
C ALA A 157 27.87 -12.73 -17.89
N GLU A 158 27.52 -12.54 -16.61
CA GLU A 158 28.35 -12.88 -15.46
C GLU A 158 28.59 -14.40 -15.39
N LEU A 159 27.53 -15.20 -15.41
CA LEU A 159 27.61 -16.66 -15.29
C LEU A 159 28.33 -17.31 -16.49
N ARG A 160 28.19 -16.76 -17.70
CA ARG A 160 29.01 -17.19 -18.86
C ARG A 160 30.51 -17.02 -18.63
N LYS A 161 30.94 -15.95 -17.94
CA LYS A 161 32.36 -15.77 -17.60
C LYS A 161 32.85 -16.83 -16.61
N MET A 162 31.94 -17.47 -15.88
CA MET A 162 32.23 -18.60 -14.99
C MET A 162 32.21 -19.95 -15.72
N GLY A 163 31.98 -19.97 -17.04
CA GLY A 163 31.96 -21.18 -17.85
C GLY A 163 30.58 -21.85 -17.97
N ILE A 164 29.51 -21.19 -17.53
CA ILE A 164 28.15 -21.73 -17.60
C ILE A 164 27.53 -21.35 -18.95
N ASP A 165 27.01 -22.32 -19.71
CA ASP A 165 26.25 -22.06 -20.94
C ASP A 165 24.83 -21.58 -20.58
N ILE A 166 24.62 -20.26 -20.56
CA ILE A 166 23.36 -19.64 -20.15
C ILE A 166 22.99 -18.43 -20.98
N GLU A 167 21.71 -18.26 -21.34
CA GLU A 167 21.24 -17.08 -22.07
C GLU A 167 19.79 -16.67 -21.76
N CYS A 168 19.44 -15.44 -22.12
CA CYS A 168 18.06 -14.97 -22.08
C CYS A 168 17.31 -15.35 -23.36
N PHE A 169 16.11 -15.90 -23.23
CA PHE A 169 15.30 -16.40 -24.35
C PHE A 169 13.84 -15.90 -24.28
N ASP A 170 13.39 -15.20 -25.32
CA ASP A 170 12.04 -14.65 -25.40
C ASP A 170 11.06 -15.68 -25.98
N LEU A 171 10.19 -16.21 -25.12
CA LEU A 171 9.20 -17.24 -25.46
C LEU A 171 8.09 -16.70 -26.38
N ASN A 172 7.89 -15.38 -26.47
CA ASN A 172 6.88 -14.80 -27.36
C ASN A 172 7.16 -15.08 -28.84
N PHE A 173 8.44 -15.26 -29.17
CA PHE A 173 8.91 -15.49 -30.54
C PHE A 173 9.24 -16.95 -30.84
N ASP A 174 9.07 -17.83 -29.86
CA ASP A 174 9.40 -19.23 -30.05
C ASP A 174 8.44 -19.91 -31.05
N ARG A 175 8.89 -21.04 -31.60
CA ARG A 175 7.98 -21.99 -32.22
C ARG A 175 7.08 -22.57 -31.13
N ALA A 176 5.87 -23.00 -31.50
CA ALA A 176 4.91 -23.57 -30.56
C ALA A 176 4.58 -25.01 -30.92
N TYR A 177 4.25 -25.81 -29.92
CA TYR A 177 3.54 -27.08 -30.10
C TYR A 177 2.08 -26.90 -29.68
N GLU A 178 1.18 -27.48 -30.45
CA GLU A 178 -0.23 -27.62 -30.08
C GLU A 178 -0.39 -28.85 -29.19
N LEU A 179 -0.94 -28.66 -28.00
CA LEU A 179 -1.11 -29.69 -26.97
C LEU A 179 -2.56 -29.66 -26.47
N HIS A 180 -3.07 -30.82 -26.08
CA HIS A 180 -4.42 -31.00 -25.56
C HIS A 180 -4.34 -31.57 -24.14
N PRO A 181 -5.11 -31.01 -23.17
CA PRO A 181 -5.34 -31.67 -21.88
C PRO A 181 -6.01 -33.05 -22.06
N GLU A 182 -5.74 -33.97 -21.15
CA GLU A 182 -6.28 -35.32 -21.20
C GLU A 182 -7.78 -35.32 -20.88
N GLY A 183 -8.61 -35.81 -21.80
CA GLY A 183 -10.07 -35.85 -21.61
C GLY A 183 -10.82 -34.56 -21.96
N GLY A 184 -10.14 -33.56 -22.54
CA GLY A 184 -10.68 -32.24 -22.86
C GLY A 184 -10.29 -31.21 -21.80
N GLY A 185 -10.03 -29.96 -22.21
CA GLY A 185 -9.58 -28.93 -21.27
C GLY A 185 -10.72 -28.32 -20.48
N LEU A 186 -10.41 -27.86 -19.26
CA LEU A 186 -11.36 -27.15 -18.41
C LEU A 186 -11.75 -25.78 -18.99
N ALA A 187 -10.79 -25.09 -19.63
CA ALA A 187 -11.01 -23.80 -20.29
C ALA A 187 -10.94 -23.89 -21.82
N HIS A 188 -9.94 -24.59 -22.37
CA HIS A 188 -9.80 -24.82 -23.81
C HIS A 188 -9.33 -26.24 -24.12
N ASP A 189 -9.86 -26.81 -25.20
CA ASP A 189 -9.46 -28.15 -25.64
C ASP A 189 -8.03 -28.21 -26.19
N GLU A 190 -7.43 -27.07 -26.54
CA GLU A 190 -6.10 -27.00 -27.16
C GLU A 190 -5.32 -25.75 -26.78
N TYR A 191 -3.99 -25.90 -26.66
CA TYR A 191 -3.06 -24.82 -26.33
C TYR A 191 -1.77 -24.89 -27.17
N SER A 192 -1.36 -23.74 -27.71
CA SER A 192 -0.05 -23.53 -28.35
C SER A 192 1.00 -23.13 -27.32
N ILE A 193 1.88 -24.06 -26.94
CA ILE A 193 2.92 -23.85 -25.92
C ILE A 193 4.29 -23.61 -26.56
N ALA A 194 5.06 -22.65 -26.06
CA ALA A 194 6.43 -22.39 -26.51
C ALA A 194 7.29 -23.67 -26.47
N ALA A 195 7.93 -24.01 -27.58
CA ALA A 195 8.61 -25.28 -27.73
C ALA A 195 9.78 -25.45 -26.78
N ALA A 196 10.49 -24.39 -26.41
CA ALA A 196 11.57 -24.44 -25.42
C ALA A 196 11.11 -25.04 -24.09
N ILE A 197 9.85 -24.82 -23.67
CA ILE A 197 9.30 -25.38 -22.43
C ILE A 197 9.04 -26.90 -22.55
N ILE A 198 8.62 -27.35 -23.73
CA ILE A 198 8.29 -28.76 -23.99
C ILE A 198 9.54 -29.58 -24.38
N ASP A 199 10.49 -28.96 -25.07
CA ASP A 199 11.75 -29.57 -25.49
C ASP A 199 12.77 -29.65 -24.36
N ALA A 200 12.65 -28.80 -23.33
CA ALA A 200 13.52 -28.84 -22.15
C ALA A 200 13.53 -30.23 -21.53
N ASP A 201 14.69 -30.67 -21.03
CA ASP A 201 14.76 -31.87 -20.21
C ASP A 201 14.15 -31.60 -18.83
N THR A 202 14.39 -30.38 -18.31
CA THR A 202 13.88 -29.86 -17.04
C THR A 202 13.52 -28.39 -17.20
N TRP A 203 12.37 -27.95 -16.68
CA TRP A 203 12.10 -26.51 -16.52
C TRP A 203 11.66 -26.14 -15.10
N ILE A 204 12.25 -25.05 -14.62
CA ILE A 204 12.12 -24.53 -13.26
C ILE A 204 11.41 -23.17 -13.35
N ASN A 205 10.30 -23.05 -12.64
CA ASN A 205 9.50 -21.82 -12.56
C ASN A 205 9.98 -20.95 -11.39
N ILE A 206 10.30 -19.69 -11.65
CA ILE A 206 10.86 -18.76 -10.66
C ILE A 206 9.99 -17.49 -10.58
N PRO A 207 8.77 -17.58 -10.04
CA PRO A 207 7.86 -16.45 -9.94
C PRO A 207 8.25 -15.50 -8.79
N VAL A 208 7.84 -14.23 -8.89
CA VAL A 208 7.79 -13.29 -7.76
C VAL A 208 6.37 -13.18 -7.21
N ALA A 209 6.22 -13.17 -5.88
CA ALA A 209 4.93 -13.08 -5.20
C ALA A 209 4.34 -11.66 -5.27
N LYS A 210 3.09 -11.52 -5.72
CA LYS A 210 2.37 -10.24 -5.81
C LYS A 210 0.88 -10.40 -5.55
N THR A 211 0.19 -9.31 -5.22
CA THR A 211 -1.28 -9.24 -5.29
C THR A 211 -1.73 -8.83 -6.68
N HIS A 212 -2.80 -9.42 -7.21
CA HIS A 212 -3.37 -9.10 -8.54
C HIS A 212 -4.90 -9.18 -8.47
N GLY A 213 -5.60 -8.70 -9.50
CA GLY A 213 -7.05 -8.92 -9.67
C GLY A 213 -7.48 -10.40 -9.62
N ALA A 214 -6.53 -11.33 -9.82
CA ALA A 214 -6.74 -12.77 -9.71
C ALA A 214 -6.34 -13.29 -8.31
N LYS A 215 -6.52 -12.44 -7.29
CA LYS A 215 -5.99 -12.55 -5.92
C LYS A 215 -4.47 -12.45 -5.84
N ILE A 216 -3.72 -13.45 -6.32
CA ILE A 216 -2.25 -13.46 -6.26
C ILE A 216 -1.61 -13.69 -7.64
N THR A 217 -0.35 -13.27 -7.77
CA THR A 217 0.58 -13.72 -8.81
C THR A 217 1.66 -14.55 -8.14
N CYS A 218 1.79 -15.82 -8.55
CA CYS A 218 2.87 -16.70 -8.14
C CYS A 218 3.07 -17.82 -9.18
N CYS A 219 3.15 -19.09 -8.80
CA CYS A 219 3.55 -20.20 -9.67
C CYS A 219 2.61 -20.41 -10.86
N LEU A 220 1.32 -20.60 -10.62
CA LEU A 220 0.34 -20.90 -11.67
C LEU A 220 0.20 -19.75 -12.65
N LYS A 221 -0.01 -18.53 -12.16
CA LYS A 221 -0.14 -17.36 -13.02
C LYS A 221 1.10 -17.11 -13.87
N ASN A 222 2.30 -17.48 -13.40
CA ASN A 222 3.52 -17.35 -14.20
C ASN A 222 3.56 -18.31 -15.41
N HIS A 223 2.74 -19.38 -15.41
CA HIS A 223 2.60 -20.28 -16.56
C HIS A 223 1.99 -19.58 -17.77
N PHE A 224 1.22 -18.49 -17.61
CA PHE A 224 0.77 -17.69 -18.76
C PHE A 224 1.96 -17.27 -19.64
N GLY A 225 3.14 -17.03 -19.05
CA GLY A 225 4.38 -16.69 -19.74
C GLY A 225 4.92 -17.74 -20.72
N ILE A 226 4.38 -18.96 -20.74
CA ILE A 226 4.79 -20.01 -21.70
C ILE A 226 4.01 -19.96 -23.02
N LEU A 227 2.96 -19.15 -23.07
CA LEU A 227 2.12 -18.93 -24.24
C LEU A 227 2.75 -17.85 -25.14
N PRO A 228 3.09 -18.16 -26.41
CA PRO A 228 3.74 -17.18 -27.28
C PRO A 228 2.82 -16.02 -27.64
N GLY A 229 3.20 -14.79 -27.27
CA GLY A 229 2.42 -13.58 -27.60
C GLY A 229 2.23 -13.32 -29.09
N ARG A 230 3.09 -13.88 -29.96
CA ARG A 230 2.89 -13.81 -31.42
C ARG A 230 1.67 -14.60 -31.93
N LEU A 231 1.14 -15.53 -31.13
CA LEU A 231 -0.04 -16.34 -31.45
C LEU A 231 -1.27 -15.85 -30.70
N TYR A 232 -1.16 -15.65 -29.39
CA TYR A 232 -2.29 -15.27 -28.52
C TYR A 232 -2.57 -13.77 -28.47
N GLY A 233 -1.81 -12.96 -29.21
CA GLY A 233 -1.77 -11.52 -29.02
C GLY A 233 -0.81 -11.14 -27.89
N TRP A 234 -0.34 -9.89 -27.86
CA TRP A 234 0.78 -9.53 -26.98
C TRP A 234 0.43 -9.65 -25.50
N GLY A 235 -0.72 -9.09 -25.11
CA GLY A 235 -1.31 -9.27 -23.77
C GLY A 235 -1.99 -10.63 -23.56
N LYS A 236 -1.97 -11.52 -24.57
CA LYS A 236 -2.61 -12.85 -24.63
C LYS A 236 -4.14 -12.85 -24.59
N ASN A 237 -4.78 -11.71 -24.41
CA ASN A 237 -6.22 -11.56 -24.29
C ASN A 237 -6.91 -11.14 -25.61
N SER A 238 -6.15 -10.81 -26.65
CA SER A 238 -6.70 -10.29 -27.92
C SER A 238 -6.72 -11.31 -29.05
N GLY A 239 -5.86 -12.35 -29.00
CA GLY A 239 -5.65 -13.25 -30.11
C GLY A 239 -4.97 -12.58 -31.30
N THR A 240 -4.97 -13.29 -32.43
CA THR A 240 -4.52 -12.83 -33.74
C THR A 240 -5.50 -13.25 -34.82
N ALA A 241 -5.26 -12.87 -36.08
CA ALA A 241 -6.11 -13.26 -37.21
C ALA A 241 -6.18 -14.77 -37.46
N HIS A 242 -5.25 -15.56 -36.90
CA HIS A 242 -5.12 -16.99 -37.16
C HIS A 242 -5.10 -17.85 -35.89
N HIS A 243 -5.24 -17.24 -34.72
CA HIS A 243 -5.17 -17.94 -33.44
C HIS A 243 -5.98 -17.17 -32.39
N GLY A 244 -6.82 -17.89 -31.63
CA GLY A 244 -7.69 -17.28 -30.62
C GLY A 244 -6.92 -16.66 -29.44
N PRO A 245 -7.56 -15.77 -28.67
CA PRO A 245 -7.05 -15.28 -27.39
C PRO A 245 -7.04 -16.38 -26.33
N MET A 246 -6.33 -16.12 -25.23
CA MET A 246 -6.61 -16.79 -23.97
C MET A 246 -7.79 -16.13 -23.27
N PRO A 247 -8.59 -16.88 -22.50
CA PRO A 247 -9.61 -16.31 -21.66
C PRO A 247 -8.97 -15.35 -20.65
N HIS A 248 -9.55 -14.17 -20.51
CA HIS A 248 -9.04 -13.12 -19.64
C HIS A 248 -10.14 -12.55 -18.75
N SER A 249 -10.92 -13.46 -18.16
CA SER A 249 -11.94 -13.16 -17.15
C SER A 249 -11.62 -13.94 -15.86
N PRO A 250 -11.87 -13.37 -14.67
CA PRO A 250 -11.77 -14.08 -13.39
C PRO A 250 -12.65 -15.33 -13.29
N ARG A 251 -13.61 -15.50 -14.21
CA ARG A 251 -14.55 -16.62 -14.25
C ARG A 251 -13.97 -17.95 -14.68
N VAL A 252 -12.88 -17.95 -15.45
CA VAL A 252 -12.36 -19.15 -16.13
C VAL A 252 -10.83 -19.25 -16.05
N LEU A 253 -10.20 -18.32 -15.33
CA LEU A 253 -8.75 -18.20 -15.30
C LEU A 253 -8.08 -19.33 -14.52
N ASP A 254 -8.74 -19.81 -13.45
CA ASP A 254 -8.24 -20.90 -12.62
C ASP A 254 -8.24 -22.23 -13.42
N GLU A 255 -9.27 -22.49 -14.21
CA GLU A 255 -9.35 -23.60 -15.16
C GLU A 255 -8.20 -23.56 -16.17
N ALA A 256 -7.96 -22.41 -16.79
CA ALA A 256 -6.87 -22.25 -17.74
C ALA A 256 -5.50 -22.48 -17.09
N TRP A 257 -5.29 -22.10 -15.83
CA TRP A 257 -4.05 -22.40 -15.12
C TRP A 257 -3.85 -23.89 -14.84
N VAL A 258 -4.92 -24.59 -14.48
CA VAL A 258 -4.88 -26.04 -14.25
C VAL A 258 -4.55 -26.77 -15.55
N ASP A 259 -5.20 -26.42 -16.66
CA ASP A 259 -4.92 -26.98 -17.98
C ASP A 259 -3.45 -26.75 -18.39
N LEU A 260 -2.95 -25.51 -18.23
CA LEU A 260 -1.56 -25.18 -18.55
C LEU A 260 -0.56 -25.97 -17.70
N TYR A 261 -0.85 -26.20 -16.42
CA TYR A 261 0.01 -27.02 -15.57
C TYR A 261 -0.03 -28.49 -16.00
N GLU A 262 -1.20 -29.04 -16.35
CA GLU A 262 -1.35 -30.42 -16.80
C GLU A 262 -0.47 -30.73 -18.01
N ILE A 263 -0.49 -29.85 -19.02
CA ILE A 263 0.22 -30.07 -20.29
C ILE A 263 1.70 -29.71 -20.20
N SER A 264 2.09 -28.77 -19.33
CA SER A 264 3.48 -28.29 -19.23
C SER A 264 4.28 -28.92 -18.09
N ARG A 265 3.64 -29.48 -17.05
CA ARG A 265 4.23 -30.25 -15.92
C ARG A 265 5.50 -29.70 -15.29
N VAL A 266 5.52 -28.45 -14.80
CA VAL A 266 6.71 -27.87 -14.13
C VAL A 266 7.43 -28.83 -13.18
N ASP A 267 8.76 -28.89 -13.27
CA ASP A 267 9.57 -29.84 -12.51
C ASP A 267 9.89 -29.31 -11.10
N LEU A 268 10.12 -28.00 -10.97
CA LEU A 268 10.36 -27.32 -9.70
C LEU A 268 9.89 -25.86 -9.73
N ASN A 269 9.31 -25.38 -8.64
CA ASN A 269 9.03 -23.96 -8.41
C ASN A 269 9.98 -23.41 -7.33
N VAL A 270 10.57 -22.24 -7.57
CA VAL A 270 11.37 -21.49 -6.58
C VAL A 270 10.82 -20.07 -6.50
N VAL A 271 10.08 -19.77 -5.44
CA VAL A 271 9.35 -18.50 -5.31
C VAL A 271 10.23 -17.43 -4.71
N ASP A 272 10.34 -16.30 -5.41
CA ASP A 272 10.85 -15.05 -4.90
C ASP A 272 9.77 -14.32 -4.08
N MET A 273 9.89 -14.39 -2.76
CA MET A 273 9.09 -13.61 -1.82
C MET A 273 10.01 -12.73 -0.96
N ILE A 274 11.08 -12.20 -1.56
CA ILE A 274 12.00 -11.27 -0.88
C ILE A 274 11.32 -9.92 -0.68
N TYR A 275 10.85 -9.35 -1.78
CA TYR A 275 10.09 -8.11 -1.84
C TYR A 275 9.07 -8.25 -2.96
N GLY A 276 7.78 -8.00 -2.69
CA GLY A 276 6.71 -8.18 -3.67
C GLY A 276 5.71 -7.03 -3.68
N SER A 277 4.99 -6.84 -4.78
CA SER A 277 3.99 -5.77 -4.87
C SER A 277 2.67 -6.13 -4.17
N GLN A 278 2.06 -5.15 -3.51
CA GLN A 278 0.74 -5.26 -2.88
C GLN A 278 -0.18 -4.13 -3.37
N ALA A 279 -1.49 -4.26 -3.15
CA ALA A 279 -2.52 -3.34 -3.67
C ALA A 279 -2.54 -3.25 -5.21
N GLY A 280 -2.12 -4.31 -5.90
CA GLY A 280 -2.04 -4.37 -7.36
C GLY A 280 -0.70 -4.90 -7.87
N ALA A 281 -0.68 -5.32 -9.14
CA ALA A 281 0.49 -5.92 -9.78
C ALA A 281 1.35 -4.91 -10.57
N PHE A 282 0.84 -3.70 -10.81
CA PHE A 282 1.44 -2.73 -11.74
C PHE A 282 1.60 -1.32 -11.14
N GLU A 283 1.13 -1.08 -9.92
CA GLU A 283 1.24 0.22 -9.25
C GLU A 283 2.28 0.14 -8.12
N ASP A 284 3.13 1.18 -8.00
CA ASP A 284 4.04 1.33 -6.85
C ASP A 284 3.24 1.82 -5.61
N ALA A 285 2.40 0.94 -5.08
CA ALA A 285 1.54 1.19 -3.92
C ALA A 285 2.22 0.86 -2.58
N GLY A 286 3.57 0.83 -2.57
CA GLY A 286 4.40 0.51 -1.42
C GLY A 286 4.53 -1.00 -1.21
N GLY A 287 5.42 -1.63 -1.97
CA GLY A 287 5.72 -3.07 -1.91
C GLY A 287 6.04 -3.60 -0.50
N LYS A 288 5.95 -4.91 -0.35
CA LYS A 288 6.06 -5.62 0.92
C LYS A 288 7.34 -6.45 0.96
N ARG A 289 8.21 -6.17 1.94
CA ARG A 289 9.39 -6.99 2.22
C ARG A 289 9.02 -8.15 3.13
N SER A 290 9.26 -9.36 2.66
CA SER A 290 9.04 -10.60 3.41
C SER A 290 10.33 -11.40 3.58
N ASN A 291 11.38 -11.14 2.76
CA ASN A 291 12.67 -11.80 2.82
C ASN A 291 12.54 -13.33 3.01
N THR A 292 11.72 -13.97 2.17
CA THR A 292 11.42 -15.39 2.26
C THR A 292 11.61 -16.03 0.87
N ILE A 293 12.21 -17.21 0.84
CA ILE A 293 12.26 -18.05 -0.36
C ILE A 293 11.45 -19.31 -0.11
N LEU A 294 10.67 -19.73 -1.11
CA LEU A 294 9.98 -21.01 -1.09
C LEU A 294 10.45 -21.89 -2.23
N ALA A 295 10.32 -23.21 -2.05
CA ALA A 295 10.54 -24.17 -3.12
C ALA A 295 9.55 -25.33 -3.00
N GLY A 296 9.11 -25.86 -4.14
CA GLY A 296 8.16 -26.99 -4.19
C GLY A 296 7.95 -27.49 -5.61
N ALA A 297 7.82 -28.81 -5.77
CA ALA A 297 7.60 -29.43 -7.08
C ALA A 297 6.20 -29.11 -7.64
N ASN A 298 5.18 -29.15 -6.78
CA ASN A 298 3.79 -28.93 -7.18
C ASN A 298 3.42 -27.43 -7.06
N PRO A 299 3.00 -26.76 -8.15
CA PRO A 299 2.68 -25.34 -8.14
C PRO A 299 1.41 -25.02 -7.35
N ILE A 300 0.41 -25.92 -7.32
CA ILE A 300 -0.81 -25.76 -6.52
C ILE A 300 -0.46 -25.69 -5.03
N ALA A 301 0.31 -26.68 -4.54
CA ALA A 301 0.75 -26.72 -3.15
C ALA A 301 1.57 -25.49 -2.76
N THR A 302 2.45 -25.05 -3.67
CA THR A 302 3.32 -23.89 -3.44
C THR A 302 2.50 -22.59 -3.36
N ASP A 303 1.55 -22.38 -4.29
CA ASP A 303 0.70 -21.20 -4.30
C ASP A 303 -0.24 -21.13 -3.08
N LEU A 304 -0.73 -22.26 -2.57
CA LEU A 304 -1.51 -22.30 -1.31
C LEU A 304 -0.69 -21.82 -0.10
N VAL A 305 0.60 -22.21 -0.01
CA VAL A 305 1.49 -21.74 1.06
C VAL A 305 1.81 -20.26 0.90
N VAL A 306 2.06 -19.79 -0.32
CA VAL A 306 2.27 -18.36 -0.61
C VAL A 306 1.03 -17.54 -0.24
N ALA A 307 -0.16 -17.99 -0.64
CA ALA A 307 -1.42 -17.35 -0.28
C ALA A 307 -1.58 -17.20 1.24
N ARG A 308 -1.28 -18.28 1.99
CA ARG A 308 -1.32 -18.24 3.46
C ARG A 308 -0.35 -17.21 4.03
N LEU A 309 0.89 -17.17 3.54
CA LEU A 309 1.90 -16.21 3.99
C LEU A 309 1.53 -14.76 3.68
N MET A 310 0.83 -14.51 2.57
CA MET A 310 0.29 -13.20 2.18
C MET A 310 -0.99 -12.81 2.91
N GLY A 311 -1.51 -13.66 3.80
CA GLY A 311 -2.70 -13.39 4.61
C GLY A 311 -4.04 -13.61 3.89
N TYR A 312 -4.04 -14.30 2.75
CA TYR A 312 -5.26 -14.84 2.16
C TYR A 312 -5.67 -16.13 2.88
N ASN A 313 -6.95 -16.48 2.76
CA ASN A 313 -7.41 -17.82 3.13
C ASN A 313 -7.10 -18.78 1.96
N PRO A 314 -6.29 -19.84 2.13
CA PRO A 314 -5.98 -20.80 1.06
C PRO A 314 -7.22 -21.48 0.47
N ASP A 315 -8.32 -21.55 1.21
CA ASP A 315 -9.60 -22.10 0.72
C ASP A 315 -10.36 -21.14 -0.21
N ASP A 316 -9.84 -19.93 -0.44
CA ASP A 316 -10.39 -18.97 -1.40
C ASP A 316 -9.91 -19.20 -2.85
N PHE A 317 -9.05 -20.19 -3.08
CA PHE A 317 -8.41 -20.44 -4.39
C PHE A 317 -9.02 -21.66 -5.08
N GLU A 318 -9.77 -21.41 -6.15
CA GLU A 318 -10.55 -22.41 -6.87
C GLU A 318 -9.68 -23.38 -7.69
N PHE A 319 -8.47 -22.97 -8.10
CA PHE A 319 -7.52 -23.86 -8.76
C PHE A 319 -7.19 -25.12 -7.92
N ALA A 320 -7.30 -25.09 -6.59
CA ALA A 320 -6.94 -26.22 -5.73
C ALA A 320 -7.95 -27.39 -5.82
N PRO A 321 -9.27 -27.19 -5.57
CA PRO A 321 -10.25 -28.24 -5.80
C PRO A 321 -10.34 -28.68 -7.27
N LEU A 322 -10.15 -27.76 -8.23
CA LEU A 322 -10.10 -28.09 -9.66
C LEU A 322 -8.94 -29.05 -9.97
N ALA A 323 -7.71 -28.69 -9.56
CA ALA A 323 -6.54 -29.53 -9.78
C ALA A 323 -6.65 -30.88 -9.07
N ALA A 324 -7.25 -30.93 -7.88
CA ALA A 324 -7.44 -32.19 -7.15
C ALA A 324 -8.38 -33.16 -7.89
N ARG A 325 -9.44 -32.65 -8.54
CA ARG A 325 -10.35 -33.46 -9.36
C ARG A 325 -9.64 -34.07 -10.57
N GLN A 326 -8.64 -33.38 -11.12
CA GLN A 326 -7.78 -33.87 -12.20
C GLN A 326 -6.56 -34.68 -11.69
N GLY A 327 -6.43 -34.90 -10.38
CA GLY A 327 -5.28 -35.61 -9.79
C GLY A 327 -3.95 -34.86 -9.93
N LEU A 328 -3.98 -33.54 -10.08
CA LEU A 328 -2.82 -32.68 -10.32
C LEU A 328 -2.25 -32.04 -9.05
N GLY A 329 -2.97 -32.03 -7.94
CA GLY A 329 -2.50 -31.37 -6.72
C GLY A 329 -3.38 -31.60 -5.50
N PRO A 330 -3.02 -30.98 -4.36
CA PRO A 330 -3.84 -31.03 -3.16
C PRO A 330 -5.12 -30.21 -3.31
N SER A 331 -6.22 -30.69 -2.71
CA SER A 331 -7.50 -29.96 -2.66
C SER A 331 -7.52 -28.85 -1.61
N SER A 332 -6.62 -28.89 -0.63
CA SER A 332 -6.48 -27.87 0.42
C SER A 332 -5.04 -27.81 0.96
N ILE A 333 -4.72 -26.73 1.67
CA ILE A 333 -3.40 -26.56 2.32
C ILE A 333 -3.12 -27.63 3.38
N ASP A 334 -4.16 -28.25 3.96
CA ASP A 334 -4.01 -29.27 5.01
C ASP A 334 -3.30 -30.54 4.49
N ALA A 335 -3.32 -30.78 3.18
CA ALA A 335 -2.59 -31.86 2.53
C ALA A 335 -1.13 -31.50 2.19
N VAL A 336 -0.70 -30.27 2.46
CA VAL A 336 0.64 -29.76 2.13
C VAL A 336 1.57 -29.92 3.33
N THR A 337 2.70 -30.61 3.12
CA THR A 337 3.76 -30.71 4.12
C THR A 337 4.70 -29.52 3.99
N VAL A 338 4.61 -28.58 4.93
CA VAL A 338 5.53 -27.44 5.03
C VAL A 338 6.80 -27.86 5.77
N VAL A 339 7.97 -27.52 5.23
CA VAL A 339 9.29 -27.77 5.84
C VAL A 339 10.13 -26.50 5.91
N GLY A 340 11.13 -26.48 6.80
CA GLY A 340 12.03 -25.32 6.99
C GLY A 340 11.58 -24.33 8.06
N VAL A 341 10.33 -24.43 8.52
CA VAL A 341 9.75 -23.63 9.61
C VAL A 341 8.82 -24.50 10.45
N ASP A 342 8.71 -24.22 11.75
CA ASP A 342 7.83 -24.98 12.65
C ASP A 342 6.34 -24.66 12.40
N SER A 343 6.02 -23.42 12.04
CA SER A 343 4.67 -23.00 11.69
C SER A 343 4.69 -21.77 10.79
N LEU A 344 3.66 -21.62 9.96
CA LEU A 344 3.52 -20.45 9.09
C LEU A 344 3.06 -19.20 9.85
N GLY A 345 2.36 -19.35 10.99
CA GLY A 345 1.67 -18.26 11.71
C GLY A 345 2.53 -17.01 11.94
N PRO A 346 3.73 -17.11 12.52
CA PRO A 346 4.63 -15.96 12.75
C PRO A 346 5.17 -15.28 11.48
N LEU A 347 5.03 -15.94 10.33
CA LEU A 347 5.46 -15.46 9.02
C LEU A 347 4.31 -14.86 8.21
N VAL A 348 3.06 -15.12 8.62
CA VAL A 348 1.89 -14.55 7.95
C VAL A 348 1.87 -13.04 8.13
N ASP A 349 1.74 -12.34 7.02
CA ASP A 349 1.56 -10.90 6.99
C ASP A 349 0.47 -10.59 5.97
N ARG A 350 -0.49 -9.72 6.30
CA ARG A 350 -1.61 -9.41 5.39
C ARG A 350 -1.16 -8.40 4.36
N TRP A 351 -1.09 -8.84 3.11
CA TRP A 351 -0.80 -7.96 1.98
C TRP A 351 -2.10 -7.27 1.56
N LYS A 352 -1.99 -6.01 1.15
CA LYS A 352 -3.15 -5.26 0.64
C LYS A 352 -3.70 -5.93 -0.62
N LYS A 353 -5.00 -6.24 -0.65
CA LYS A 353 -5.67 -6.82 -1.81
C LYS A 353 -5.69 -5.86 -2.99
N ALA A 354 -5.79 -6.44 -4.19
CA ALA A 354 -5.66 -5.67 -5.42
C ALA A 354 -6.93 -4.91 -5.83
N GLY A 355 -8.10 -5.15 -5.21
CA GLY A 355 -9.36 -4.57 -5.69
C GLY A 355 -9.35 -3.05 -5.80
N VAL A 356 -8.60 -2.37 -4.93
CA VAL A 356 -8.37 -0.92 -5.00
C VAL A 356 -7.67 -0.45 -6.28
N ALA A 357 -6.73 -1.23 -6.82
CA ALA A 357 -6.02 -0.92 -8.08
C ALA A 357 -6.95 -1.00 -9.29
N TYR A 358 -8.00 -1.82 -9.20
CA TYR A 358 -9.03 -1.94 -10.23
C TYR A 358 -10.20 -0.95 -10.00
N GLY A 359 -9.97 0.11 -9.22
CA GLY A 359 -10.97 1.14 -8.94
C GLY A 359 -12.08 0.71 -7.97
N GLY A 360 -11.92 -0.43 -7.30
CA GLY A 360 -12.89 -0.99 -6.35
C GLY A 360 -14.23 -1.38 -6.98
N ARG A 361 -14.27 -1.57 -8.30
CA ARG A 361 -15.49 -1.87 -9.08
C ARG A 361 -15.14 -2.82 -10.24
N GLY A 362 -16.14 -3.58 -10.69
CA GLY A 362 -15.98 -4.49 -11.82
C GLY A 362 -15.42 -5.85 -11.41
N GLU A 363 -15.46 -6.79 -12.33
CA GLU A 363 -15.26 -8.22 -12.04
C GLU A 363 -13.88 -8.53 -11.46
N TRP A 364 -12.83 -7.87 -11.95
CA TRP A 364 -11.48 -8.01 -11.41
C TRP A 364 -11.32 -7.46 -9.99
N ALA A 365 -12.00 -6.35 -9.66
CA ALA A 365 -11.97 -5.82 -8.30
C ALA A 365 -12.75 -6.73 -7.35
N GLU A 366 -13.93 -7.17 -7.80
CA GLU A 366 -14.78 -8.10 -7.07
C GLU A 366 -14.05 -9.41 -6.78
N HIS A 367 -13.42 -10.04 -7.79
CA HIS A 367 -12.69 -11.29 -7.61
C HIS A 367 -11.44 -11.13 -6.73
N ALA A 368 -10.75 -9.99 -6.79
CA ALA A 368 -9.60 -9.73 -5.92
C ALA A 368 -9.99 -9.71 -4.44
N ASP A 369 -11.15 -9.13 -4.13
CA ASP A 369 -11.58 -8.87 -2.76
C ASP A 369 -12.44 -10.02 -2.19
N TYR A 370 -13.21 -10.71 -3.04
CA TYR A 370 -14.14 -11.78 -2.65
C TYR A 370 -13.43 -13.12 -2.45
N GLY A 371 -13.48 -13.62 -1.21
CA GLY A 371 -13.13 -15.00 -0.88
C GLY A 371 -14.19 -15.97 -1.39
N MET A 372 -13.80 -17.21 -1.67
CA MET A 372 -14.65 -18.16 -2.38
C MET A 372 -15.89 -18.50 -1.54
N GLY A 373 -17.08 -18.50 -2.14
CA GLY A 373 -18.33 -18.98 -1.58
C GLY A 373 -18.54 -20.49 -1.78
N PRO A 374 -19.76 -21.01 -1.52
CA PRO A 374 -20.11 -22.39 -1.85
C PRO A 374 -20.20 -22.60 -3.35
N ARG A 375 -19.52 -23.62 -3.88
CA ARG A 375 -19.55 -23.96 -5.31
C ARG A 375 -20.36 -25.21 -5.63
N GLU A 376 -20.71 -26.00 -4.63
CA GLU A 376 -21.50 -27.22 -4.76
C GLU A 376 -22.88 -26.99 -4.16
N TRP A 377 -23.91 -27.22 -4.98
CA TRP A 377 -25.30 -26.99 -4.65
C TRP A 377 -26.17 -28.15 -5.12
N THR A 378 -27.25 -28.42 -4.40
CA THR A 378 -28.42 -29.10 -4.98
C THR A 378 -29.55 -28.08 -5.12
N LEU A 379 -30.24 -28.13 -6.26
CA LEU A 379 -31.21 -27.12 -6.68
C LEU A 379 -32.61 -27.72 -6.78
N LEU A 380 -33.61 -26.94 -6.38
CA LEU A 380 -35.03 -27.25 -6.58
C LEU A 380 -35.66 -26.11 -7.37
N GLY A 381 -36.10 -26.42 -8.59
CA GLY A 381 -36.75 -25.47 -9.50
C GLY A 381 -36.38 -25.69 -10.96
N PRO A 382 -36.84 -24.81 -11.86
CA PRO A 382 -37.58 -23.56 -11.56
C PRO A 382 -39.03 -23.86 -11.12
N LEU A 383 -39.44 -23.28 -10.00
CA LEU A 383 -40.81 -23.37 -9.47
C LEU A 383 -41.61 -22.09 -9.82
N PRO A 384 -42.96 -22.11 -9.74
CA PRO A 384 -43.74 -20.87 -9.79
C PRO A 384 -43.21 -19.85 -8.79
N ARG A 385 -43.08 -18.58 -9.19
CA ARG A 385 -42.46 -17.54 -8.36
C ARG A 385 -43.16 -17.30 -7.02
N GLU A 386 -44.44 -17.63 -6.92
CA GLU A 386 -45.24 -17.60 -5.69
C GLU A 386 -45.02 -18.80 -4.77
N HIS A 387 -44.26 -19.81 -5.19
CA HIS A 387 -43.97 -20.99 -4.38
C HIS A 387 -43.18 -20.60 -3.13
N THR A 388 -43.73 -20.97 -1.97
CA THR A 388 -43.16 -20.75 -0.64
C THR A 388 -43.31 -22.02 0.18
N PHE A 389 -42.27 -22.34 0.95
CA PHE A 389 -42.37 -23.32 2.03
C PHE A 389 -42.85 -22.63 3.31
N SER A 390 -43.54 -23.37 4.18
CA SER A 390 -43.79 -22.96 5.56
C SER A 390 -42.50 -22.95 6.38
N ASP A 391 -42.47 -22.20 7.49
CA ASP A 391 -41.32 -22.17 8.40
C ASP A 391 -41.00 -23.55 8.98
N GLU A 392 -42.04 -24.38 9.22
CA GLU A 392 -41.84 -25.77 9.66
C GLU A 392 -41.17 -26.64 8.57
N GLU A 393 -41.58 -26.48 7.31
CA GLU A 393 -40.97 -27.19 6.18
C GLU A 393 -39.52 -26.76 5.98
N ILE A 394 -39.23 -25.46 6.02
CA ILE A 394 -37.85 -24.94 5.88
C ILE A 394 -36.96 -25.47 6.99
N THR A 395 -37.45 -25.51 8.24
CA THR A 395 -36.69 -26.02 9.39
C THR A 395 -36.41 -27.53 9.28
N ALA A 396 -37.34 -28.29 8.69
CA ALA A 396 -37.22 -29.73 8.51
C ALA A 396 -36.48 -30.14 7.22
N LEU A 397 -36.16 -29.19 6.34
CA LEU A 397 -35.64 -29.44 5.01
C LEU A 397 -34.19 -29.96 5.07
N GLN A 398 -33.99 -31.21 4.64
CA GLN A 398 -32.68 -31.83 4.49
C GLN A 398 -32.64 -32.59 3.17
N PRO A 399 -32.52 -31.89 2.03
CA PRO A 399 -32.60 -32.52 0.73
C PRO A 399 -31.37 -33.38 0.48
N VAL A 400 -31.61 -34.52 -0.17
CA VAL A 400 -30.58 -35.44 -0.64
C VAL A 400 -30.40 -35.19 -2.14
N PRO A 401 -29.17 -34.90 -2.63
CA PRO A 401 -28.93 -34.63 -4.03
C PRO A 401 -29.45 -35.75 -4.93
N GLY A 402 -30.23 -35.39 -5.96
CA GLY A 402 -30.80 -36.33 -6.93
C GLY A 402 -32.03 -37.10 -6.45
N GLU A 403 -32.49 -36.91 -5.21
CA GLU A 403 -33.73 -37.51 -4.71
C GLU A 403 -34.92 -36.54 -4.80
N GLY A 404 -36.08 -37.06 -5.21
CA GLY A 404 -37.28 -36.25 -5.42
C GLY A 404 -37.09 -35.26 -6.58
N ASP A 405 -37.50 -34.00 -6.37
CA ASP A 405 -37.38 -32.93 -7.37
C ASP A 405 -36.06 -32.14 -7.23
N TRP A 406 -35.15 -32.56 -6.33
CA TRP A 406 -33.85 -31.92 -6.14
C TRP A 406 -32.84 -32.44 -7.15
N SER A 407 -32.04 -31.52 -7.71
CA SER A 407 -30.99 -31.87 -8.66
C SER A 407 -29.91 -32.74 -8.00
N PRO A 408 -29.16 -33.55 -8.78
CA PRO A 408 -27.84 -34.01 -8.38
C PRO A 408 -26.94 -32.82 -7.96
N VAL A 409 -25.77 -33.09 -7.39
CA VAL A 409 -24.82 -32.02 -7.05
C VAL A 409 -24.43 -31.28 -8.32
N THR A 410 -24.76 -30.00 -8.36
CA THR A 410 -24.37 -29.05 -9.39
C THR A 410 -23.19 -28.25 -8.88
N TRP A 411 -22.11 -28.22 -9.67
CA TRP A 411 -20.94 -27.40 -9.37
C TRP A 411 -20.91 -26.18 -10.29
N PHE A 412 -20.64 -25.01 -9.71
CA PHE A 412 -20.50 -23.75 -10.42
C PHE A 412 -19.05 -23.25 -10.35
N GLY A 413 -18.47 -22.98 -11.53
CA GLY A 413 -17.10 -22.47 -11.67
C GLY A 413 -16.91 -20.99 -11.38
N HIS A 414 -17.92 -20.32 -10.81
CA HIS A 414 -17.73 -18.96 -10.32
C HIS A 414 -18.59 -18.68 -9.07
N ASP A 415 -18.18 -17.68 -8.27
CA ASP A 415 -18.91 -17.24 -7.07
C ASP A 415 -20.24 -16.53 -7.39
N ARG A 416 -20.41 -16.14 -8.67
CA ARG A 416 -21.67 -15.71 -9.24
C ARG A 416 -22.38 -16.95 -9.79
N ILE A 417 -23.35 -17.44 -9.02
CA ILE A 417 -24.14 -18.63 -9.35
C ILE A 417 -25.16 -18.24 -10.41
N ASP A 418 -24.88 -18.63 -11.65
CA ASP A 418 -25.68 -18.29 -12.84
C ASP A 418 -26.80 -19.32 -13.06
N LEU A 419 -28.00 -18.96 -12.60
CA LEU A 419 -29.19 -19.81 -12.75
C LEU A 419 -29.84 -19.68 -14.12
N ASP A 420 -29.55 -18.62 -14.88
CA ASP A 420 -30.05 -18.48 -16.25
C ASP A 420 -29.44 -19.56 -17.14
N LYS A 421 -28.12 -19.74 -17.06
CA LYS A 421 -27.44 -20.77 -17.82
C LYS A 421 -27.87 -22.17 -17.39
N GLN A 422 -28.08 -22.38 -16.10
CA GLN A 422 -28.50 -23.68 -15.56
C GLN A 422 -29.91 -24.10 -16.01
N PHE A 423 -30.82 -23.14 -16.20
CA PHE A 423 -32.24 -23.40 -16.47
C PHE A 423 -32.76 -22.84 -17.80
N ASP A 424 -31.85 -22.41 -18.69
CA ASP A 424 -32.14 -21.90 -20.04
C ASP A 424 -33.06 -20.64 -20.04
N ASP A 425 -32.58 -19.55 -19.43
CA ASP A 425 -33.26 -18.23 -19.33
C ASP A 425 -34.69 -18.30 -18.76
N PRO A 426 -34.87 -18.84 -17.53
CA PRO A 426 -36.20 -19.01 -16.97
C PRO A 426 -36.81 -17.64 -16.58
N ILE A 427 -38.13 -17.49 -16.78
CA ILE A 427 -38.85 -16.25 -16.42
C ILE A 427 -39.98 -16.52 -15.43
N ASN A 428 -40.27 -15.53 -14.58
CA ASN A 428 -41.33 -15.58 -13.57
C ASN A 428 -41.32 -16.87 -12.72
N CYS A 429 -40.16 -17.22 -12.18
CA CYS A 429 -39.92 -18.43 -11.40
C CYS A 429 -39.19 -18.13 -10.08
N ALA A 430 -38.98 -19.18 -9.29
CA ALA A 430 -38.06 -19.19 -8.15
C ALA A 430 -37.27 -20.50 -8.12
N VAL A 431 -36.04 -20.44 -7.62
CA VAL A 431 -35.14 -21.59 -7.44
C VAL A 431 -34.67 -21.59 -5.99
N TYR A 432 -34.71 -22.76 -5.37
CA TYR A 432 -34.10 -23.00 -4.09
C TYR A 432 -32.74 -23.68 -4.29
N ALA A 433 -31.69 -23.14 -3.69
CA ALA A 433 -30.35 -23.70 -3.68
C ALA A 433 -29.99 -24.10 -2.26
N TYR A 434 -29.57 -25.35 -2.07
CA TYR A 434 -29.21 -25.90 -0.77
C TYR A 434 -27.77 -26.42 -0.77
N THR A 435 -27.08 -26.18 0.34
CA THR A 435 -25.77 -26.76 0.65
C THR A 435 -25.59 -26.83 2.17
N GLN A 436 -24.53 -27.48 2.63
CA GLN A 436 -24.15 -27.55 4.04
C GLN A 436 -22.80 -26.89 4.25
N PHE A 437 -22.52 -26.47 5.47
CA PHE A 437 -21.19 -26.03 5.82
C PHE A 437 -20.80 -26.39 7.25
N THR A 438 -19.50 -26.54 7.48
CA THR A 438 -18.94 -26.69 8.82
C THR A 438 -18.29 -25.39 9.25
N MET A 439 -18.57 -24.96 10.47
CA MET A 439 -17.89 -23.87 11.16
C MET A 439 -16.96 -24.46 12.23
N ALA A 440 -15.67 -24.14 12.17
CA ALA A 440 -14.69 -24.72 13.09
C ALA A 440 -14.82 -24.19 14.52
N THR A 441 -15.17 -22.91 14.68
CA THR A 441 -15.26 -22.20 15.96
C THR A 441 -16.47 -21.26 15.96
N SER A 442 -17.20 -21.17 17.08
CA SER A 442 -18.31 -20.21 17.19
C SER A 442 -17.76 -18.79 17.17
N ASP A 443 -18.13 -17.98 16.17
CA ASP A 443 -17.59 -16.62 16.05
C ASP A 443 -18.52 -15.68 15.26
N SER A 444 -18.22 -14.38 15.36
CA SER A 444 -18.80 -13.35 14.52
C SER A 444 -18.25 -13.44 13.10
N VAL A 445 -19.15 -13.33 12.13
CA VAL A 445 -18.84 -13.40 10.70
C VAL A 445 -19.46 -12.22 9.96
N ARG A 446 -19.11 -12.08 8.68
CA ARG A 446 -19.85 -11.23 7.74
C ARG A 446 -20.47 -12.10 6.66
N PHE A 447 -21.79 -12.10 6.53
CA PHE A 447 -22.46 -12.69 5.39
C PHE A 447 -22.39 -11.72 4.21
N TRP A 448 -21.67 -12.12 3.17
CA TRP A 448 -21.55 -11.37 1.93
C TRP A 448 -22.52 -11.98 0.92
N LEU A 449 -23.47 -11.19 0.45
CA LEU A 449 -24.54 -11.64 -0.45
C LEU A 449 -24.58 -10.77 -1.70
N GLY A 450 -25.05 -11.37 -2.80
CA GLY A 450 -25.38 -10.68 -4.04
C GLY A 450 -26.59 -11.35 -4.71
N SER A 451 -27.44 -10.56 -5.37
CA SER A 451 -28.51 -11.07 -6.23
C SER A 451 -28.98 -10.01 -7.21
N ASP A 452 -29.43 -10.41 -8.40
CA ASP A 452 -30.12 -9.51 -9.34
C ASP A 452 -31.57 -9.22 -8.91
N GLU A 453 -32.27 -10.23 -8.41
CA GLU A 453 -33.68 -10.09 -8.02
C GLU A 453 -33.89 -10.51 -6.55
N GLY A 454 -35.08 -11.01 -6.22
CA GLY A 454 -35.43 -11.40 -4.86
C GLY A 454 -34.49 -12.49 -4.34
N LEU A 455 -34.08 -12.38 -3.08
CA LEU A 455 -33.20 -13.34 -2.43
C LEU A 455 -33.64 -13.51 -0.99
N SER A 456 -33.90 -14.74 -0.59
CA SER A 456 -34.13 -15.11 0.80
C SER A 456 -33.10 -16.15 1.23
N LEU A 457 -32.51 -16.01 2.41
CA LEU A 457 -31.49 -16.90 2.92
C LEU A 457 -31.81 -17.35 4.34
N TRP A 458 -31.70 -18.66 4.57
CA TRP A 458 -31.88 -19.30 5.86
C TRP A 458 -30.62 -20.10 6.24
N ILE A 459 -30.26 -20.02 7.52
CA ILE A 459 -29.26 -20.90 8.13
C ILE A 459 -29.95 -21.67 9.26
N ASP A 460 -29.91 -23.00 9.21
CA ASP A 460 -30.59 -23.91 10.16
C ASP A 460 -32.08 -23.56 10.36
N GLY A 461 -32.77 -23.29 9.26
CA GLY A 461 -34.19 -22.91 9.26
C GLY A 461 -34.47 -21.46 9.69
N LYS A 462 -33.48 -20.73 10.20
CA LYS A 462 -33.64 -19.33 10.61
C LYS A 462 -33.40 -18.38 9.44
N LEU A 463 -34.39 -17.56 9.12
CA LEU A 463 -34.24 -16.50 8.11
C LEU A 463 -33.20 -15.47 8.56
N ILE A 464 -32.18 -15.26 7.74
CA ILE A 464 -31.06 -14.33 7.99
C ILE A 464 -31.19 -13.07 7.11
N TYR A 465 -31.64 -13.24 5.86
CA TYR A 465 -31.75 -12.16 4.91
C TYR A 465 -32.95 -12.36 3.99
N GLU A 466 -33.62 -11.26 3.67
CA GLU A 466 -34.64 -11.20 2.64
C GLU A 466 -34.53 -9.90 1.86
N HIS A 467 -34.60 -10.03 0.54
CA HIS A 467 -34.73 -8.91 -0.38
C HIS A 467 -35.85 -9.19 -1.36
N THR A 468 -36.71 -8.19 -1.55
CA THR A 468 -37.70 -8.18 -2.61
C THR A 468 -37.40 -7.02 -3.55
N GLY A 469 -37.20 -7.26 -4.83
CA GLY A 469 -36.92 -6.20 -5.78
C GLY A 469 -36.07 -6.66 -6.95
N ARG A 470 -35.66 -5.68 -7.77
CA ARG A 470 -34.69 -5.85 -8.85
C ARG A 470 -33.51 -4.92 -8.61
N ARG A 471 -32.31 -5.39 -8.86
CA ARG A 471 -31.03 -4.69 -8.77
C ARG A 471 -30.03 -5.36 -9.71
N ARG A 472 -28.83 -4.79 -9.83
CA ARG A 472 -27.72 -5.45 -10.54
C ARG A 472 -26.93 -6.26 -9.52
N HIS A 473 -26.63 -7.52 -9.83
CA HIS A 473 -25.74 -8.35 -9.03
C HIS A 473 -24.31 -7.77 -8.99
N SER A 474 -23.71 -7.80 -7.81
CA SER A 474 -22.26 -7.75 -7.63
C SER A 474 -21.85 -8.63 -6.44
N LEU A 475 -20.62 -9.13 -6.44
CA LEU A 475 -20.08 -9.92 -5.33
C LEU A 475 -19.97 -9.07 -4.06
N GLY A 476 -20.57 -9.54 -2.97
CA GLY A 476 -20.51 -8.87 -1.68
C GLY A 476 -21.25 -7.53 -1.64
N MET A 477 -22.23 -7.32 -2.52
CA MET A 477 -23.03 -6.09 -2.58
C MET A 477 -23.78 -5.81 -1.25
N VAL A 478 -24.16 -6.87 -0.54
CA VAL A 478 -24.74 -6.80 0.80
C VAL A 478 -23.79 -7.48 1.78
N LYS A 479 -23.47 -6.80 2.87
CA LYS A 479 -22.59 -7.32 3.93
C LYS A 479 -23.34 -7.24 5.26
N LEU A 480 -23.76 -8.38 5.78
CA LEU A 480 -24.52 -8.46 7.03
C LEU A 480 -23.63 -8.98 8.16
N PRO A 481 -23.66 -8.37 9.35
CA PRO A 481 -23.06 -8.98 10.52
C PRO A 481 -23.81 -10.28 10.87
N GLY A 482 -23.07 -11.34 11.16
CA GLY A 482 -23.59 -12.63 11.59
C GLY A 482 -22.86 -13.17 12.81
N TYR A 483 -23.46 -14.19 13.43
CA TYR A 483 -22.79 -15.07 14.38
C TYR A 483 -23.18 -16.50 14.03
N VAL A 484 -22.19 -17.38 13.94
CA VAL A 484 -22.39 -18.78 13.57
C VAL A 484 -21.70 -19.62 14.64
N GLU A 485 -22.44 -20.60 15.18
CA GLU A 485 -21.90 -21.53 16.17
C GLU A 485 -20.87 -22.48 15.54
N ALA A 486 -20.02 -23.11 16.34
CA ALA A 486 -19.19 -24.21 15.86
C ALA A 486 -20.08 -25.43 15.57
N GLY A 487 -19.81 -26.12 14.46
CA GLY A 487 -20.53 -27.33 14.09
C GLY A 487 -20.94 -27.38 12.62
N LYS A 488 -21.84 -28.32 12.30
CA LYS A 488 -22.45 -28.46 10.98
C LYS A 488 -23.71 -27.61 10.91
N HIS A 489 -23.89 -26.93 9.79
CA HIS A 489 -25.00 -26.03 9.51
C HIS A 489 -25.60 -26.29 8.14
N HIS A 490 -26.88 -25.99 8.01
CA HIS A 490 -27.65 -26.10 6.77
C HIS A 490 -27.85 -24.69 6.18
N LEU A 491 -27.55 -24.53 4.90
CA LEU A 491 -27.76 -23.29 4.16
C LEU A 491 -28.80 -23.50 3.07
N LEU A 492 -29.87 -22.70 3.12
CA LEU A 492 -30.89 -22.64 2.09
C LEU A 492 -30.99 -21.22 1.53
N ILE A 493 -30.98 -21.09 0.21
CA ILE A 493 -31.18 -19.84 -0.51
C ILE A 493 -32.38 -20.02 -1.43
N ARG A 494 -33.24 -19.01 -1.51
CA ARG A 494 -34.29 -18.88 -2.52
C ARG A 494 -33.99 -17.66 -3.35
N ALA A 495 -33.75 -17.85 -4.64
CA ALA A 495 -33.58 -16.77 -5.61
C ALA A 495 -34.86 -16.65 -6.45
N ASP A 496 -35.42 -15.45 -6.56
CA ASP A 496 -36.57 -15.17 -7.42
C ASP A 496 -36.11 -14.66 -8.78
N GLN A 497 -36.87 -14.96 -9.83
CA GLN A 497 -36.66 -14.38 -11.15
C GLN A 497 -37.98 -13.93 -11.77
N ARG A 498 -38.05 -12.68 -12.21
CA ARG A 498 -39.11 -12.19 -13.09
C ARG A 498 -38.67 -12.25 -14.55
N ARG A 499 -37.50 -11.71 -14.90
CA ARG A 499 -36.91 -11.63 -16.26
C ARG A 499 -35.58 -10.85 -16.24
N GLY A 500 -34.54 -11.36 -16.90
CA GLY A 500 -33.24 -10.69 -17.05
C GLY A 500 -32.12 -11.64 -16.60
N ALA A 501 -31.00 -11.10 -16.11
CA ALA A 501 -29.99 -11.91 -15.43
C ALA A 501 -30.57 -12.57 -14.16
N TYR A 502 -30.14 -13.79 -13.84
CA TYR A 502 -30.60 -14.60 -12.71
C TYR A 502 -29.43 -15.15 -11.91
N ASP A 503 -28.72 -14.25 -11.23
CA ASP A 503 -27.56 -14.62 -10.44
C ASP A 503 -27.78 -14.41 -8.93
N PHE A 504 -27.08 -15.22 -8.14
CA PHE A 504 -26.85 -14.93 -6.73
C PHE A 504 -25.40 -15.25 -6.30
N SER A 505 -25.00 -14.74 -5.13
CA SER A 505 -23.74 -15.11 -4.48
C SER A 505 -23.88 -15.11 -2.96
N PHE A 506 -23.09 -15.94 -2.29
CA PHE A 506 -23.04 -16.02 -0.83
C PHE A 506 -21.64 -16.40 -0.35
N ASN A 507 -21.16 -15.73 0.70
CA ASN A 507 -19.96 -16.12 1.42
C ASN A 507 -20.08 -15.78 2.91
N ILE A 508 -19.56 -16.65 3.76
CA ILE A 508 -19.28 -16.39 5.18
C ILE A 508 -17.85 -15.84 5.27
N ALA A 509 -17.71 -14.52 5.31
CA ALA A 509 -16.43 -13.83 5.31
C ALA A 509 -15.94 -13.46 6.72
N GLU A 510 -14.64 -13.19 6.84
CA GLU A 510 -14.05 -12.57 8.03
C GLU A 510 -14.78 -11.26 8.39
N PRO A 511 -14.93 -10.93 9.68
CA PRO A 511 -15.56 -9.68 10.13
C PRO A 511 -14.64 -8.46 9.98
N ILE A 512 -13.97 -8.34 8.83
CA ILE A 512 -13.08 -7.25 8.46
C ILE A 512 -13.81 -6.40 7.41
N ASP A 513 -13.99 -5.11 7.69
CA ASP A 513 -14.64 -4.19 6.76
C ASP A 513 -13.63 -3.33 5.96
N ASP A 514 -12.35 -3.31 6.35
CA ASP A 514 -11.28 -2.61 5.63
C ASP A 514 -11.10 -3.18 4.22
N ILE A 515 -11.38 -2.37 3.21
CA ILE A 515 -11.29 -2.73 1.79
C ILE A 515 -9.92 -3.22 1.35
N LEU A 516 -8.86 -2.85 2.08
CA LEU A 516 -7.52 -3.34 1.76
C LEU A 516 -7.31 -4.81 2.15
N TYR A 517 -8.15 -5.38 3.03
CA TYR A 517 -7.92 -6.72 3.60
C TYR A 517 -9.18 -7.59 3.69
N HIS A 518 -10.37 -7.04 3.41
CA HIS A 518 -11.63 -7.72 3.65
C HIS A 518 -11.94 -8.87 2.68
N GLY A 519 -13.01 -9.59 2.97
CA GLY A 519 -13.68 -10.47 2.02
C GLY A 519 -13.16 -11.89 1.92
N ASN A 520 -12.02 -12.23 2.54
CA ASN A 520 -11.63 -13.63 2.71
C ASN A 520 -12.77 -14.44 3.34
N ARG A 521 -12.98 -15.68 2.87
CA ARG A 521 -13.83 -16.63 3.60
C ARG A 521 -13.31 -16.77 5.02
N TYR A 522 -14.21 -16.84 6.00
CA TYR A 522 -13.84 -17.04 7.39
C TYR A 522 -13.01 -18.34 7.52
N PRO A 523 -11.81 -18.29 8.12
CA PRO A 523 -10.92 -19.45 8.24
C PRO A 523 -11.61 -20.66 8.88
N GLY A 524 -11.48 -21.83 8.25
CA GLY A 524 -12.08 -23.07 8.76
C GLY A 524 -13.54 -23.30 8.35
N VAL A 525 -14.18 -22.38 7.61
CA VAL A 525 -15.46 -22.67 6.96
C VAL A 525 -15.24 -23.66 5.81
N ARG A 526 -16.05 -24.72 5.76
CA ARG A 526 -16.01 -25.75 4.71
C ARG A 526 -17.40 -26.01 4.16
N TYR A 527 -17.67 -25.64 2.91
CA TYR A 527 -18.92 -25.95 2.21
C TYR A 527 -18.90 -27.36 1.63
N HIS A 528 -20.04 -28.05 1.64
CA HIS A 528 -20.19 -29.41 1.11
C HIS A 528 -21.67 -29.74 0.93
N VAL A 529 -21.99 -30.74 0.11
CA VAL A 529 -23.36 -31.24 -0.05
C VAL A 529 -23.41 -32.71 0.42
N GLY A 530 -23.88 -32.96 1.64
CA GLY A 530 -24.01 -34.31 2.20
C GLY A 530 -22.69 -35.01 2.55
N ASP A 531 -22.76 -36.29 2.93
CA ASP A 531 -21.61 -37.16 3.27
C ASP A 531 -21.18 -38.08 2.08
N THR A 532 -21.57 -37.76 0.84
CA THR A 532 -21.49 -38.72 -0.28
C THR A 532 -20.11 -38.81 -0.94
N GLY A 533 -19.58 -40.03 -0.99
CA GLY A 533 -18.51 -40.42 -1.89
C GLY A 533 -18.90 -40.22 -3.36
N GLN A 534 -17.87 -39.96 -4.17
CA GLN A 534 -17.85 -39.71 -5.62
C GLN A 534 -19.02 -40.31 -6.41
N GLU A 535 -19.92 -39.47 -6.95
CA GLU A 535 -20.87 -39.74 -8.07
C GLU A 535 -21.39 -38.38 -8.61
N PRO A 536 -21.97 -38.31 -9.83
CA PRO A 536 -21.57 -37.36 -10.87
C PRO A 536 -21.97 -35.90 -10.58
N ILE A 537 -20.97 -35.03 -10.70
CA ILE A 537 -21.12 -33.57 -10.62
C ILE A 537 -21.57 -33.06 -11.99
N VAL A 538 -22.71 -32.38 -12.06
CA VAL A 538 -23.05 -31.57 -13.24
C VAL A 538 -22.24 -30.27 -13.15
N GLN A 539 -21.28 -30.09 -14.05
CA GLN A 539 -20.44 -28.89 -14.10
C GLN A 539 -21.09 -27.83 -14.98
N VAL A 540 -21.35 -26.66 -14.40
CA VAL A 540 -21.74 -25.46 -15.14
C VAL A 540 -20.47 -24.62 -15.32
N ALA A 541 -19.90 -24.68 -16.53
CA ALA A 541 -18.74 -23.86 -16.90
C ALA A 541 -19.14 -22.38 -16.91
N ALA A 542 -18.26 -21.50 -16.42
CA ALA A 542 -18.48 -20.06 -16.49
C ALA A 542 -18.08 -19.53 -17.89
N ASP A 543 -18.90 -18.65 -18.48
CA ASP A 543 -18.59 -18.03 -19.78
C ASP A 543 -17.88 -16.68 -19.59
N ASP A 544 -17.01 -16.32 -20.55
CA ASP A 544 -16.38 -15.00 -20.66
C ASP A 544 -17.41 -13.98 -21.17
N VAL A 545 -17.91 -13.14 -20.27
CA VAL A 545 -18.89 -12.08 -20.59
C VAL A 545 -18.19 -10.73 -20.47
N GLY A 546 -17.83 -10.15 -21.62
CA GLY A 546 -17.02 -8.94 -21.73
C GLY A 546 -17.46 -7.75 -20.85
N ASP A 547 -16.45 -6.98 -20.42
CA ASP A 547 -16.53 -5.86 -19.47
C ASP A 547 -17.59 -4.80 -19.80
N ASP A 548 -18.46 -4.48 -18.83
CA ASP A 548 -19.43 -3.39 -18.91
C ASP A 548 -19.22 -2.39 -17.75
N TYR A 549 -18.40 -1.37 -18.00
CA TYR A 549 -18.11 -0.24 -17.11
C TYR A 549 -19.36 0.64 -16.93
N GLY A 550 -19.92 0.73 -15.72
CA GLY A 550 -21.07 1.60 -15.44
C GLY A 550 -21.19 2.05 -13.98
N ALA A 551 -21.24 3.37 -13.79
CA ALA A 551 -21.26 4.11 -12.52
C ALA A 551 -22.56 3.97 -11.69
N GLY A 552 -22.44 4.16 -10.37
CA GLY A 552 -23.58 4.32 -9.44
C GLY A 552 -23.14 4.47 -7.99
N GLN A 553 -23.77 5.38 -7.24
CA GLN A 553 -23.39 5.88 -5.91
C GLN A 553 -24.39 5.44 -4.80
N ARG A 554 -23.87 5.34 -3.57
CA ARG A 554 -24.44 5.75 -2.25
C ARG A 554 -25.19 4.79 -1.29
N ASP A 555 -24.82 5.06 -0.01
CA ASP A 555 -25.55 5.03 1.27
C ASP A 555 -25.55 3.76 2.16
N TYR A 556 -24.72 3.84 3.22
CA TYR A 556 -24.82 3.05 4.45
C TYR A 556 -25.86 3.67 5.38
N ALA A 557 -26.86 2.87 5.78
CA ALA A 557 -27.79 3.20 6.85
C ALA A 557 -27.61 2.25 8.04
N ALA A 558 -27.34 2.81 9.21
CA ALA A 558 -27.27 2.10 10.48
C ALA A 558 -28.67 1.73 11.00
N SER A 559 -28.84 0.55 11.63
CA SER A 559 -29.69 0.40 12.82
C SER A 559 -29.52 -0.96 13.56
N THR A 560 -29.26 -0.82 14.87
CA THR A 560 -29.75 -1.55 16.07
C THR A 560 -29.98 -3.08 16.10
N ILE A 561 -29.42 -3.77 17.12
CA ILE A 561 -30.15 -4.51 18.20
C ILE A 561 -29.21 -5.28 19.16
N ASP A 562 -29.57 -5.14 20.46
CA ASP A 562 -29.43 -5.94 21.72
C ASP A 562 -28.22 -6.85 22.05
N LEU A 563 -27.77 -6.77 23.31
CA LEU A 563 -26.64 -7.50 23.93
C LEU A 563 -27.05 -8.04 25.32
N GLY A 564 -27.42 -9.32 25.46
CA GLY A 564 -27.61 -9.97 26.77
C GLY A 564 -26.30 -10.11 27.57
N ASP A 565 -26.37 -10.03 28.91
CA ASP A 565 -25.24 -10.11 29.89
C ASP A 565 -25.47 -11.35 30.81
N PRO A 566 -24.49 -11.93 31.55
CA PRO A 566 -23.84 -11.24 32.68
C PRO A 566 -22.33 -11.50 32.96
N LEU A 567 -21.65 -10.41 33.36
CA LEU A 567 -20.69 -10.23 34.47
C LEU A 567 -19.39 -11.07 34.53
N GLN A 568 -18.25 -10.42 34.25
CA GLN A 568 -16.95 -10.76 34.84
C GLN A 568 -16.12 -9.51 35.21
N ARG A 569 -15.63 -9.45 36.45
CA ARG A 569 -14.47 -8.63 36.84
C ARG A 569 -13.26 -9.55 36.83
N SER A 570 -12.29 -9.28 35.98
CA SER A 570 -11.00 -9.97 36.03
C SER A 570 -10.03 -9.14 36.89
N ARG A 571 -9.46 -9.78 37.91
CA ARG A 571 -8.23 -9.33 38.58
C ARG A 571 -7.19 -10.41 38.34
N THR A 572 -6.09 -10.07 37.65
CA THR A 572 -4.68 -10.19 38.10
C THR A 572 -3.69 -9.97 36.94
N ALA A 573 -2.92 -8.88 36.98
CA ALA A 573 -1.48 -8.87 36.70
C ALA A 573 -0.84 -7.65 37.41
N PRO A 574 0.40 -7.75 37.96
CA PRO A 574 1.02 -6.71 38.79
C PRO A 574 1.62 -5.51 38.02
N ASP A 575 1.67 -5.57 36.68
CA ASP A 575 2.51 -4.68 35.86
C ASP A 575 1.69 -3.72 35.00
N THR A 576 0.42 -3.50 35.34
CA THR A 576 -0.49 -2.69 34.52
C THR A 576 -1.56 -2.10 35.42
N ILE A 577 -1.62 -0.76 35.55
CA ILE A 577 -2.76 -0.02 36.13
C ILE A 577 -2.61 1.51 35.91
N LEU A 578 -3.65 2.09 35.30
CA LEU A 578 -4.25 3.45 35.32
C LEU A 578 -3.45 4.77 35.47
N ILE A 579 -3.86 5.76 34.64
CA ILE A 579 -3.84 7.20 34.97
C ILE A 579 -5.21 7.86 34.71
N ASP A 580 -5.61 8.80 35.58
CA ASP A 580 -6.82 9.63 35.56
C ASP A 580 -6.53 11.04 34.98
N GLY A 581 -7.28 11.46 33.95
CA GLY A 581 -7.40 12.85 33.46
C GLY A 581 -6.96 13.16 32.00
N VAL A 582 -7.63 14.14 31.37
CA VAL A 582 -7.36 15.07 30.21
C VAL A 582 -7.19 14.57 28.73
N GLN A 583 -7.55 15.50 27.82
CA GLN A 583 -7.74 15.49 26.36
C GLN A 583 -6.46 15.47 25.51
N ALA A 584 -6.64 14.98 24.27
CA ALA A 584 -5.86 14.92 23.01
C ALA A 584 -4.57 15.74 22.74
N GLU A 585 -4.12 16.59 23.66
CA GLU A 585 -2.74 17.11 23.77
C GLU A 585 -2.03 16.52 25.00
N SER A 586 -2.56 15.43 25.56
CA SER A 586 -2.46 15.12 26.98
C SER A 586 -1.08 14.65 27.43
N GLN A 587 -0.43 15.42 28.30
CA GLN A 587 0.62 14.96 29.20
C GLN A 587 0.25 13.65 29.94
N GLN A 588 -1.03 13.29 30.09
CA GLN A 588 -1.43 12.03 30.74
C GLN A 588 -1.18 10.76 29.92
N LEU A 589 -1.35 10.80 28.59
CA LEU A 589 -1.00 9.62 27.78
C LEU A 589 0.51 9.38 27.83
N LEU A 590 1.31 10.45 27.76
CA LEU A 590 2.76 10.36 27.89
C LEU A 590 3.17 9.90 29.31
N ALA A 591 2.62 10.47 30.37
CA ALA A 591 2.89 10.04 31.75
C ALA A 591 2.54 8.55 31.98
N LEU A 592 1.45 8.06 31.37
CA LEU A 592 1.03 6.65 31.44
C LEU A 592 2.03 5.72 30.77
N LEU A 593 2.51 6.12 29.60
CA LEU A 593 3.54 5.38 28.87
C LEU A 593 4.88 5.41 29.64
N LEU A 594 5.23 6.53 30.27
CA LEU A 594 6.45 6.65 31.09
C LEU A 594 6.40 5.78 32.35
N GLU A 595 5.24 5.69 33.00
CA GLU A 595 5.02 4.80 34.15
C GLU A 595 5.12 3.32 33.74
N LEU A 596 4.51 2.93 32.62
CA LEU A 596 4.62 1.58 32.05
C LEU A 596 6.05 1.23 31.64
N ALA A 597 6.83 2.21 31.20
CA ALA A 597 8.23 2.05 30.82
C ALA A 597 9.18 2.06 32.03
N GLY A 598 8.70 2.36 33.24
CA GLY A 598 9.53 2.41 34.46
C GLY A 598 10.53 3.58 34.49
N VAL A 599 10.19 4.72 33.89
CA VAL A 599 11.09 5.89 33.76
C VAL A 599 11.15 6.72 35.05
N ASP A 600 12.34 7.18 35.45
CA ASP A 600 12.58 7.94 36.70
C ASP A 600 11.88 9.33 36.70
N PRO A 601 11.38 9.82 37.85
CA PRO A 601 10.81 11.17 37.97
C PRO A 601 11.67 12.32 37.42
N ILE A 602 13.01 12.19 37.49
CA ILE A 602 13.94 13.21 36.94
C ILE A 602 13.88 13.22 35.40
N ASP A 603 13.76 12.05 34.77
CA ASP A 603 13.67 11.87 33.31
C ASP A 603 12.26 12.21 32.78
N THR A 604 11.24 12.07 33.62
CA THR A 604 9.83 12.40 33.32
C THR A 604 9.64 13.90 33.03
N SER A 605 10.26 14.78 33.81
CA SER A 605 10.18 16.24 33.62
C SER A 605 10.82 16.68 32.30
N LEU A 606 11.91 16.01 31.92
CA LEU A 606 12.58 16.19 30.64
C LEU A 606 11.66 15.73 29.49
N LEU A 607 11.10 14.52 29.58
CA LEU A 607 10.19 13.94 28.58
C LEU A 607 8.90 14.75 28.39
N GLU A 608 8.31 15.28 29.47
CA GLU A 608 7.14 16.18 29.40
C GLU A 608 7.48 17.52 28.76
N GLY A 609 8.68 18.05 29.02
CA GLY A 609 9.22 19.20 28.31
C GLY A 609 9.28 18.92 26.81
N LEU A 610 9.80 17.76 26.42
CA LEU A 610 9.97 17.34 25.02
C LEU A 610 8.66 17.02 24.29
N GLY A 611 7.62 16.54 24.99
CA GLY A 611 6.27 16.38 24.44
C GLY A 611 5.61 17.70 24.01
N ARG A 612 6.18 18.83 24.44
CA ARG A 612 5.78 20.19 24.06
C ARG A 612 6.77 20.83 23.09
N SER A 613 7.64 20.07 22.43
CA SER A 613 8.67 20.56 21.50
C SER A 613 8.12 20.84 20.09
N PRO A 614 8.79 21.64 19.24
CA PRO A 614 8.45 21.89 17.85
C PRO A 614 9.29 21.10 16.88
N PHE A 615 10.25 20.34 17.39
CA PHE A 615 10.61 19.03 16.84
C PHE A 615 9.66 17.95 17.38
N GLY A 616 8.55 18.36 18.02
CA GLY A 616 7.75 17.50 18.87
C GLY A 616 7.24 16.28 18.14
N ILE A 617 7.01 15.23 18.91
CA ILE A 617 6.23 14.07 18.49
C ILE A 617 4.78 14.54 18.40
N GLY A 618 4.47 15.32 17.37
CA GLY A 618 3.09 15.59 17.01
C GLY A 618 2.53 14.35 16.34
N TYR A 619 1.44 13.89 16.90
CA TYR A 619 0.62 12.77 16.44
C TYR A 619 -0.01 13.08 15.06
N GLY A 620 0.80 13.11 14.00
CA GLY A 620 0.42 13.54 12.66
C GLY A 620 1.26 12.86 11.58
N GLY A 621 0.76 11.74 11.06
CA GLY A 621 1.24 11.05 9.85
C GLY A 621 0.91 9.54 9.94
N ARG A 622 0.24 8.88 8.99
CA ARG A 622 -0.45 9.28 7.76
C ARG A 622 -1.81 8.56 7.67
N GLY A 623 -2.87 9.33 7.49
CA GLY A 623 -4.16 8.98 6.86
C GLY A 623 -4.61 10.23 6.08
N ARG A 624 -5.21 10.07 4.90
CA ARG A 624 -5.42 11.14 3.89
C ARG A 624 -5.91 12.48 4.48
N GLU A 625 -5.28 13.58 4.02
CA GLU A 625 -5.66 15.00 4.22
C GLU A 625 -5.38 15.69 5.57
N SER A 626 -4.13 15.68 6.05
CA SER A 626 -3.66 16.75 6.96
C SER A 626 -2.92 17.84 6.17
N TRP A 627 -3.61 18.97 5.93
CA TRP A 627 -3.11 20.18 5.24
C TRP A 627 -2.02 20.97 6.01
N HIS A 628 -1.21 20.33 6.85
CA HIS A 628 -0.05 20.95 7.50
C HIS A 628 1.11 19.93 7.69
N PRO A 629 2.25 20.11 7.00
CA PRO A 629 3.42 19.24 7.18
C PRO A 629 4.23 19.67 8.42
N SER A 630 4.07 18.97 9.54
CA SER A 630 4.82 19.27 10.78
C SER A 630 6.10 18.41 10.92
N TYR A 631 7.16 19.02 11.45
CA TYR A 631 8.52 18.50 11.68
C TYR A 631 8.61 17.45 12.81
N ASN A 632 7.88 16.33 12.72
CA ASN A 632 7.64 15.47 13.89
C ASN A 632 8.19 14.03 13.71
N PRO A 633 8.79 13.41 14.74
CA PRO A 633 8.96 11.96 14.80
C PRO A 633 7.59 11.26 14.84
N ASP A 634 7.46 10.13 14.15
CA ASP A 634 6.30 9.24 14.21
C ASP A 634 6.05 8.79 15.67
N PHE A 635 4.78 8.74 16.10
CA PHE A 635 4.36 8.23 17.42
C PHE A 635 5.02 6.87 17.76
N SER A 636 5.22 6.03 16.75
CA SER A 636 5.91 4.75 16.85
C SER A 636 7.36 4.88 17.33
N ARG A 637 8.07 5.97 16.97
CA ARG A 637 9.46 6.23 17.42
C ARG A 637 9.53 6.62 18.89
N LEU A 638 8.56 7.41 19.39
CA LEU A 638 8.47 7.74 20.82
C LEU A 638 8.27 6.47 21.66
N LEU A 639 7.31 5.63 21.28
CA LEU A 639 7.06 4.37 21.99
C LEU A 639 8.28 3.43 21.95
N SER A 640 8.96 3.40 20.81
CA SER A 640 10.26 2.74 20.67
C SER A 640 11.32 3.30 21.64
N TRP A 641 11.41 4.61 21.85
CA TRP A 641 12.33 5.22 22.83
C TRP A 641 11.96 4.90 24.27
N LEU A 642 10.66 4.72 24.55
CA LEU A 642 10.16 4.29 25.85
C LEU A 642 10.25 2.77 26.06
N GLY A 643 10.70 2.02 25.06
CA GLY A 643 10.79 0.56 25.14
C GLY A 643 9.42 -0.13 25.19
N LEU A 644 8.40 0.50 24.61
CA LEU A 644 7.02 0.01 24.59
C LEU A 644 6.63 -0.46 23.20
N ASP A 645 6.05 -1.65 23.13
CA ASP A 645 5.26 -2.10 22.00
C ASP A 645 3.79 -1.72 22.24
N TYR A 646 3.06 -1.45 21.17
CA TYR A 646 1.65 -1.11 21.29
C TYR A 646 0.84 -1.72 20.15
N THR A 647 -0.45 -1.89 20.42
CA THR A 647 -1.45 -2.24 19.42
C THR A 647 -2.64 -1.31 19.61
N VAL A 648 -3.07 -0.70 18.51
CA VAL A 648 -4.28 0.12 18.47
C VAL A 648 -5.34 -0.68 17.77
N PHE A 649 -6.49 -0.75 18.39
CA PHE A 649 -7.68 -1.33 17.81
C PHE A 649 -8.75 -0.27 17.63
N TYR A 650 -9.51 -0.38 16.54
CA TYR A 650 -10.54 0.60 16.16
C TYR A 650 -11.91 -0.07 16.20
N GLY A 651 -12.77 0.34 17.14
CA GLY A 651 -14.13 -0.14 17.20
C GLY A 651 -15.08 0.79 16.46
N LEU A 652 -15.69 0.35 15.35
CA LEU A 652 -16.69 1.15 14.65
C LEU A 652 -18.01 1.21 15.46
N GLY A 653 -18.06 2.17 16.38
CA GLY A 653 -19.21 2.45 17.26
C GLY A 653 -19.12 1.78 18.63
N GLN A 654 -20.03 2.19 19.51
CA GLN A 654 -20.08 1.77 20.92
C GLN A 654 -20.06 0.23 21.10
N ARG A 655 -20.69 -0.51 20.17
CA ARG A 655 -20.88 -1.96 20.29
C ARG A 655 -19.61 -2.78 20.06
N GLU A 656 -18.87 -2.51 18.99
CA GLU A 656 -17.67 -3.29 18.62
C GLU A 656 -16.52 -3.01 19.59
N THR A 657 -16.42 -1.77 20.05
CA THR A 657 -15.51 -1.34 21.12
C THR A 657 -15.72 -2.11 22.40
N MET A 658 -16.98 -2.35 22.78
CA MET A 658 -17.31 -3.11 23.98
C MET A 658 -16.95 -4.59 23.88
N LYS A 659 -17.10 -5.21 22.70
CA LYS A 659 -16.66 -6.59 22.46
C LYS A 659 -15.14 -6.71 22.58
N MET A 660 -14.44 -5.73 22.04
CA MET A 660 -12.98 -5.69 22.05
C MET A 660 -12.42 -5.47 23.47
N ILE A 661 -13.01 -4.54 24.22
CA ILE A 661 -12.70 -4.35 25.65
C ILE A 661 -12.96 -5.64 26.42
N HIS A 662 -14.07 -6.34 26.15
CA HIS A 662 -14.38 -7.61 26.80
C HIS A 662 -13.35 -8.70 26.48
N GLY A 663 -12.97 -8.89 25.20
CA GLY A 663 -11.97 -9.87 24.81
C GLY A 663 -10.61 -9.59 25.44
N LEU A 664 -10.16 -8.34 25.38
CA LEU A 664 -8.89 -7.92 25.99
C LEU A 664 -8.88 -8.13 27.52
N LEU A 665 -9.99 -7.83 28.20
CA LEU A 665 -10.14 -8.10 29.63
C LEU A 665 -10.14 -9.59 29.97
N ALA A 666 -10.75 -10.42 29.12
CA ALA A 666 -10.78 -11.87 29.30
C ALA A 666 -9.38 -12.48 29.14
N ASP A 667 -8.57 -11.93 28.24
CA ASP A 667 -7.19 -12.33 27.98
C ASP A 667 -6.17 -11.72 28.97
N GLY A 668 -6.65 -10.98 29.98
CA GLY A 668 -5.82 -10.41 31.05
C GLY A 668 -5.16 -9.08 30.70
N PHE A 669 -5.52 -8.45 29.58
CA PHE A 669 -5.08 -7.11 29.22
C PHE A 669 -5.97 -6.04 29.87
N ILE A 670 -5.41 -4.85 30.11
CA ILE A 670 -6.16 -3.68 30.58
C ILE A 670 -6.32 -2.69 29.42
N PRO A 671 -7.42 -2.74 28.66
CA PRO A 671 -7.65 -1.86 27.53
C PRO A 671 -7.86 -0.41 27.97
N VAL A 672 -7.33 0.54 27.18
CA VAL A 672 -7.51 1.99 27.39
C VAL A 672 -8.35 2.58 26.26
N THR A 673 -9.47 3.23 26.59
CA THR A 673 -10.41 3.83 25.61
C THR A 673 -10.87 5.22 26.05
N THR A 674 -11.45 6.02 25.15
CA THR A 674 -12.11 7.28 25.55
C THR A 674 -13.52 7.03 26.11
N THR A 675 -13.90 7.78 27.14
CA THR A 675 -15.27 7.87 27.66
C THR A 675 -15.73 9.33 27.65
N MET A 676 -16.95 9.62 27.19
CA MET A 676 -17.53 10.97 27.23
C MET A 676 -18.39 11.16 28.48
N GLU A 677 -18.02 12.10 29.35
CA GLU A 677 -18.83 12.48 30.51
C GLU A 677 -19.79 13.63 30.09
N ARG A 678 -21.11 13.43 30.19
CA ARG A 678 -22.10 14.48 29.91
C ARG A 678 -21.99 15.60 30.95
N SER A 679 -21.19 16.64 30.66
CA SER A 679 -21.30 17.89 31.43
C SER A 679 -22.61 18.62 31.04
N ARG A 680 -23.38 19.06 32.05
CA ARG A 680 -24.68 19.72 31.83
C ARG A 680 -24.47 21.01 31.04
N ARG A 681 -25.20 21.11 29.92
CA ARG A 681 -25.26 22.23 28.96
C ARG A 681 -25.25 23.62 29.65
N ARG A 682 -24.30 24.47 29.28
CA ARG A 682 -24.51 25.92 29.14
C ARG A 682 -24.25 26.31 27.69
N ARG A 683 -25.16 27.10 27.11
CA ARG A 683 -25.17 27.51 25.70
C ARG A 683 -23.83 28.15 25.32
N GLY A 684 -23.26 27.71 24.19
CA GLY A 684 -22.18 28.41 23.48
C GLY A 684 -20.76 27.94 23.79
N TYR A 685 -20.45 26.65 23.58
CA TYR A 685 -19.09 26.17 23.29
C TYR A 685 -19.19 24.73 22.74
N ARG A 686 -18.61 24.44 21.56
CA ARG A 686 -18.46 23.07 21.01
C ARG A 686 -17.13 22.52 21.50
N GLY A 687 -17.11 21.86 22.65
CA GLY A 687 -15.92 21.20 23.18
C GLY A 687 -16.24 20.42 24.43
N GLY A 688 -16.75 19.20 24.27
CA GLY A 688 -16.75 18.21 25.36
C GLY A 688 -15.35 17.62 25.47
N GLN A 689 -14.80 17.54 26.68
CA GLN A 689 -13.52 16.87 26.91
C GLN A 689 -13.72 15.35 26.93
N SER A 690 -13.30 14.63 25.88
CA SER A 690 -13.15 13.17 25.93
C SER A 690 -12.04 12.81 26.94
N ARG A 691 -12.31 11.89 27.86
CA ARG A 691 -11.33 11.41 28.86
C ARG A 691 -10.90 9.98 28.51
N TRP A 692 -9.59 9.72 28.42
CA TRP A 692 -9.06 8.36 28.29
C TRP A 692 -9.21 7.61 29.62
N THR A 693 -9.53 6.33 29.56
CA THR A 693 -9.79 5.52 30.75
C THR A 693 -9.37 4.07 30.53
N ALA A 694 -8.58 3.55 31.46
CA ALA A 694 -8.32 2.12 31.56
C ALA A 694 -9.54 1.41 32.15
N ILE A 695 -9.93 0.33 31.49
CA ILE A 695 -11.12 -0.43 31.85
C ILE A 695 -10.64 -1.74 32.47
N ASP A 696 -11.13 -2.09 33.66
CA ASP A 696 -10.89 -3.37 34.35
C ASP A 696 -12.21 -4.16 34.58
N GLY A 697 -13.31 -3.70 34.00
CA GLY A 697 -14.59 -4.39 34.01
C GLY A 697 -15.68 -3.62 33.26
N PHE A 698 -16.81 -4.29 32.97
CA PHE A 698 -18.03 -3.67 32.47
C PHE A 698 -19.27 -4.38 33.08
N ARG A 699 -20.45 -3.75 33.06
CA ARG A 699 -21.72 -4.34 33.53
C ARG A 699 -22.92 -3.77 32.78
N ARG A 700 -24.00 -4.54 32.64
CA ARG A 700 -25.29 -4.06 32.13
C ARG A 700 -26.24 -3.66 33.26
N GLN A 701 -26.79 -2.45 33.23
CA GLN A 701 -27.89 -2.02 34.11
C GLN A 701 -28.98 -1.31 33.30
N GLY A 702 -30.25 -1.60 33.53
CA GLY A 702 -31.38 -0.80 33.02
C GLY A 702 -31.33 -0.41 31.54
N GLY A 703 -30.95 -1.34 30.66
CA GLY A 703 -30.87 -1.13 29.21
C GLY A 703 -29.62 -0.41 28.69
N HIS A 704 -28.65 -0.11 29.56
CA HIS A 704 -27.38 0.53 29.21
C HIS A 704 -26.17 -0.26 29.74
N VAL A 705 -25.01 -0.04 29.13
CA VAL A 705 -23.73 -0.63 29.53
C VAL A 705 -22.94 0.39 30.34
N GLU A 706 -22.31 -0.04 31.41
CA GLU A 706 -21.40 0.77 32.22
C GLU A 706 -20.00 0.15 32.20
N LEU A 707 -18.97 0.97 32.06
CA LEU A 707 -17.57 0.57 32.18
C LEU A 707 -17.08 0.83 33.60
N HIS A 708 -16.32 -0.10 34.17
CA HIS A 708 -15.59 0.12 35.41
C HIS A 708 -14.28 0.83 35.08
N GLN A 709 -14.14 2.04 35.58
CA GLN A 709 -12.91 2.81 35.48
C GLN A 709 -12.01 2.39 36.64
N ALA A 710 -10.88 1.78 36.32
CA ALA A 710 -10.11 1.07 37.34
C ALA A 710 -9.54 2.02 38.45
N ALA A 711 -9.16 3.27 38.15
CA ALA A 711 -8.56 4.22 39.13
C ALA A 711 -9.61 4.98 39.91
N ALA A 712 -10.64 5.45 39.21
CA ALA A 712 -11.74 6.14 39.84
C ALA A 712 -12.66 5.17 40.60
N ASN A 713 -12.43 3.86 40.45
CA ASN A 713 -13.18 2.76 41.07
C ASN A 713 -14.70 2.99 41.00
N ARG A 714 -15.16 3.41 39.82
CA ARG A 714 -16.53 3.83 39.56
C ARG A 714 -17.01 3.27 38.24
N TRP A 715 -18.32 3.08 38.16
CA TRP A 715 -19.01 2.65 36.96
C TRP A 715 -19.49 3.87 36.18
N VAL A 716 -19.16 3.94 34.89
CA VAL A 716 -19.55 5.05 34.01
C VAL A 716 -20.43 4.52 32.90
N GLN A 717 -21.66 5.02 32.84
CA GLN A 717 -22.59 4.70 31.78
C GLN A 717 -22.11 5.22 30.42
N VAL A 718 -22.20 4.33 29.45
CA VAL A 718 -21.78 4.54 28.07
C VAL A 718 -22.98 5.00 27.23
N THR A 719 -22.95 6.25 26.71
CA THR A 719 -24.06 6.81 25.90
C THR A 719 -23.58 7.49 24.60
N GLY A 720 -24.26 7.20 23.47
CA GLY A 720 -24.10 7.92 22.19
C GLY A 720 -22.94 7.44 21.31
N ASP A 721 -22.70 8.12 20.18
CA ASP A 721 -21.50 7.93 19.36
C ASP A 721 -20.28 8.46 20.12
N TRP A 722 -19.30 7.59 20.31
CA TRP A 722 -18.12 7.82 21.14
C TRP A 722 -16.93 8.14 20.26
N ASP A 723 -16.50 9.39 20.29
CA ASP A 723 -15.40 9.85 19.45
C ASP A 723 -14.16 10.12 20.31
N GLY A 724 -13.03 9.52 19.90
CA GLY A 724 -11.71 9.79 20.44
C GLY A 724 -10.81 10.34 19.36
N PHE A 725 -9.91 11.26 19.72
CA PHE A 725 -8.85 11.68 18.82
C PHE A 725 -7.72 10.67 18.90
N VAL A 726 -7.42 10.00 17.79
CA VAL A 726 -6.29 9.07 17.69
C VAL A 726 -5.06 9.77 17.15
N PRO A 727 -3.87 9.16 17.30
CA PRO A 727 -2.68 9.54 16.54
C PRO A 727 -2.99 9.85 15.07
N GLY A 728 -2.77 11.08 14.59
CA GLY A 728 -3.02 11.48 13.20
C GLY A 728 -4.04 12.61 13.01
N GLY A 729 -4.66 13.13 14.08
CA GLY A 729 -5.67 14.20 13.98
C GLY A 729 -7.04 13.74 13.50
N ASN A 730 -7.19 12.44 13.20
CA ASN A 730 -8.47 11.88 12.82
C ASN A 730 -9.35 11.69 14.05
N ARG A 731 -10.58 12.17 13.91
CA ARG A 731 -11.66 11.85 14.82
C ARG A 731 -12.19 10.49 14.39
N GLU A 732 -11.79 9.45 15.12
CA GLU A 732 -12.19 8.08 14.84
C GLU A 732 -13.19 7.60 15.90
N ASN A 733 -14.09 6.71 15.50
CA ASN A 733 -15.04 6.10 16.41
C ASN A 733 -14.27 5.14 17.35
N CYS A 734 -14.39 5.39 18.65
CA CYS A 734 -14.08 4.46 19.75
C CYS A 734 -12.73 3.70 19.67
N PRO A 735 -11.59 4.40 19.76
CA PRO A 735 -10.27 3.77 19.73
C PRO A 735 -9.91 3.07 21.07
N VAL A 736 -9.28 1.90 20.99
CA VAL A 736 -8.84 1.10 22.14
C VAL A 736 -7.35 0.76 22.01
N PHE A 737 -6.58 1.07 23.05
CA PHE A 737 -5.13 0.89 23.09
C PHE A 737 -4.73 -0.23 24.04
N VAL A 738 -3.71 -0.99 23.65
CA VAL A 738 -2.97 -1.93 24.49
C VAL A 738 -1.49 -1.65 24.30
N ALA A 739 -0.75 -1.42 25.39
CA ALA A 739 0.70 -1.20 25.37
C ALA A 739 1.40 -2.17 26.32
N ARG A 740 2.61 -2.60 25.96
CA ARG A 740 3.43 -3.56 26.71
C ARG A 740 4.89 -3.12 26.68
N ALA A 741 5.56 -3.20 27.82
CA ALA A 741 7.02 -3.06 27.86
C ALA A 741 7.69 -4.23 27.12
N SER A 742 8.50 -3.90 26.11
CA SER A 742 9.22 -4.85 25.25
C SER A 742 10.73 -4.76 25.40
N ARG A 743 11.24 -3.63 25.92
CA ARG A 743 12.66 -3.40 26.23
C ARG A 743 12.83 -2.23 27.20
N GLU A 744 14.06 -1.98 27.64
CA GLU A 744 14.36 -0.82 28.50
C GLU A 744 14.24 0.51 27.73
N PRO A 745 13.71 1.57 28.37
CA PRO A 745 13.66 2.90 27.78
C PRO A 745 15.06 3.51 27.57
N LEU A 746 15.18 4.44 26.63
CA LEU A 746 16.38 5.26 26.48
C LEU A 746 16.62 6.11 27.74
N SER A 747 17.89 6.29 28.10
CA SER A 747 18.26 7.25 29.15
C SER A 747 17.94 8.68 28.69
N ALA A 748 17.66 9.58 29.64
CA ALA A 748 17.47 11.01 29.39
C ALA A 748 18.56 11.63 28.50
N ALA A 749 19.83 11.25 28.74
CA ALA A 749 20.94 11.71 27.93
C ALA A 749 20.86 11.21 26.48
N ALA A 750 20.58 9.92 26.27
CA ALA A 750 20.46 9.33 24.93
C ALA A 750 19.26 9.91 24.15
N LEU A 751 18.16 10.21 24.84
CA LEU A 751 16.99 10.84 24.25
C LEU A 751 17.29 12.27 23.78
N ILE A 752 17.92 13.09 24.63
CA ILE A 752 18.34 14.45 24.28
C ILE A 752 19.28 14.42 23.06
N ASP A 753 20.25 13.50 23.04
CA ASP A 753 21.20 13.37 21.94
C ASP A 753 20.51 12.94 20.63
N THR A 754 19.53 12.05 20.73
CA THR A 754 18.71 11.64 19.58
C THR A 754 17.91 12.81 19.01
N MET A 755 17.31 13.65 19.86
CA MET A 755 16.51 14.79 19.42
C MET A 755 17.36 15.93 18.84
N ALA A 756 18.50 16.24 19.47
CA ALA A 756 19.46 17.17 18.91
C ALA A 756 19.95 16.70 17.52
N SER A 757 20.17 15.39 17.36
CA SER A 757 20.52 14.81 16.07
C SER A 757 19.41 14.98 15.02
N ILE A 758 18.15 14.76 15.38
CA ILE A 758 16.99 14.97 14.49
C ILE A 758 16.85 16.44 14.09
N ALA A 759 16.98 17.38 15.04
CA ALA A 759 16.92 18.81 14.75
C ALA A 759 18.03 19.24 13.77
N LEU A 760 19.24 18.68 13.94
CA LEU A 760 20.36 18.92 13.02
C LEU A 760 20.14 18.30 11.65
N GLU A 761 19.59 17.08 11.59
CA GLU A 761 19.22 16.43 10.34
C GLU A 761 18.19 17.26 9.58
N LEU A 762 17.12 17.69 10.24
CA LEU A 762 16.06 18.54 9.66
C LEU A 762 16.59 19.93 9.27
N GLY A 763 17.50 20.50 10.07
CA GLY A 763 18.18 21.75 9.75
C GLY A 763 19.09 21.64 8.52
N ARG A 764 19.61 20.44 8.23
CA ARG A 764 20.45 20.15 7.06
C ARG A 764 19.66 19.74 5.82
N SER A 765 18.49 19.11 5.98
CA SER A 765 17.63 18.72 4.85
C SER A 765 16.95 19.96 4.25
N GLY A 766 17.50 20.48 3.15
CA GLY A 766 16.91 21.60 2.41
C GLY A 766 15.78 21.14 1.49
N GLN A 767 14.52 21.49 1.79
CA GLN A 767 13.39 21.37 0.85
C GLN A 767 12.51 22.61 0.93
N ILE A 768 12.16 23.20 -0.21
CA ILE A 768 11.02 24.13 -0.32
C ILE A 768 9.82 23.24 -0.65
N VAL A 769 8.76 23.29 0.17
CA VAL A 769 7.55 22.50 -0.08
C VAL A 769 6.60 23.33 -0.93
N GLU A 770 6.28 22.85 -2.13
CA GLU A 770 5.25 23.45 -3.00
C GLU A 770 3.93 22.68 -2.84
N ASP A 771 2.83 23.43 -2.74
CA ASP A 771 1.46 22.91 -2.85
C ASP A 771 1.01 22.99 -4.32
N SER A 772 0.69 21.84 -4.91
CA SER A 772 0.33 21.70 -6.32
C SER A 772 -1.00 22.35 -6.68
N ASP A 773 -1.90 22.59 -5.70
CA ASP A 773 -3.28 23.00 -6.00
C ASP A 773 -3.54 24.50 -5.75
N SER A 774 -2.70 25.19 -4.97
CA SER A 774 -2.91 26.60 -4.62
C SER A 774 -1.83 27.56 -5.12
N GLY A 775 -0.69 27.04 -5.57
CA GLY A 775 0.37 27.84 -6.15
C GLY A 775 1.07 28.84 -5.22
N GLN A 776 0.81 28.78 -3.92
CA GLN A 776 1.49 29.58 -2.93
C GLN A 776 2.70 28.81 -2.39
N ARG A 777 3.88 29.46 -2.35
CA ARG A 777 5.13 28.89 -1.80
C ARG A 777 5.05 28.84 -0.27
N PHE A 778 5.30 27.68 0.36
CA PHE A 778 5.16 27.55 1.82
C PHE A 778 6.43 27.04 2.55
N TYR A 779 6.88 27.92 3.46
CA TYR A 779 7.90 27.87 4.53
C TYR A 779 9.23 27.10 4.33
N PRO A 780 10.35 27.66 4.85
CA PRO A 780 11.64 27.03 4.69
C PRO A 780 11.75 25.72 5.47
N ARG A 781 12.16 24.64 4.79
CA ARG A 781 12.64 23.41 5.42
C ARG A 781 14.16 23.35 5.38
N GLY A 782 14.79 23.51 6.55
CA GLY A 782 16.25 23.53 6.69
C GLY A 782 16.90 24.89 6.36
N LEU A 783 18.19 25.00 6.69
CA LEU A 783 18.94 26.26 6.62
C LEU A 783 19.08 26.82 5.20
N ALA A 784 19.18 25.95 4.18
CA ALA A 784 19.25 26.37 2.79
C ALA A 784 17.95 27.04 2.32
N ALA A 785 16.80 26.52 2.76
CA ALA A 785 15.50 27.12 2.44
C ALA A 785 15.30 28.44 3.20
N TRP A 786 15.80 28.53 4.44
CA TRP A 786 15.82 29.79 5.20
C TRP A 786 16.62 30.89 4.50
N ASP A 787 17.76 30.53 3.92
CA ASP A 787 18.54 31.45 3.10
C ASP A 787 17.75 31.94 1.88
N ALA A 788 17.16 31.02 1.12
CA ALA A 788 16.34 31.36 -0.05
C ALA A 788 15.15 32.27 0.31
N TRP A 789 14.48 32.01 1.44
CA TRP A 789 13.32 32.81 1.88
C TRP A 789 13.72 34.23 2.28
N VAL A 790 14.87 34.39 2.95
CA VAL A 790 15.41 35.71 3.31
C VAL A 790 15.76 36.50 2.05
N ILE A 791 16.39 35.86 1.06
CA ILE A 791 16.72 36.49 -0.22
C ILE A 791 15.44 36.95 -0.94
N ASP A 792 14.42 36.08 -1.03
CA ASP A 792 13.12 36.43 -1.65
C ASP A 792 12.45 37.62 -0.94
N TRP A 793 12.34 37.56 0.39
CA TRP A 793 11.72 38.61 1.19
C TRP A 793 12.42 39.96 1.02
N GLU A 794 13.74 39.96 0.99
CA GLU A 794 14.54 41.17 0.85
C GLU A 794 14.55 41.75 -0.57
N ARG A 795 14.24 40.95 -1.59
CA ARG A 795 14.06 41.46 -2.96
C ARG A 795 12.75 42.21 -3.15
N ARG A 796 11.74 41.97 -2.30
CA ARG A 796 10.44 42.64 -2.42
C ARG A 796 10.55 44.15 -2.13
N PRO A 797 9.77 45.02 -2.81
CA PRO A 797 9.76 46.46 -2.55
C PRO A 797 9.34 46.82 -1.12
N LEU A 798 8.39 46.05 -0.54
CA LEU A 798 7.84 46.24 0.82
C LEU A 798 7.35 47.69 1.09
N THR A 799 6.88 48.39 0.07
CA THR A 799 6.24 49.71 0.19
C THR A 799 4.73 49.56 0.31
N ILE A 800 4.04 50.58 0.85
CA ILE A 800 2.58 50.57 0.92
C ILE A 800 1.94 50.56 -0.48
N GLU A 801 2.53 51.26 -1.44
CA GLU A 801 2.06 51.29 -2.84
C GLU A 801 2.17 49.91 -3.50
N TRP A 802 3.23 49.16 -3.19
CA TRP A 802 3.38 47.77 -3.63
C TRP A 802 2.38 46.84 -2.93
N ALA A 803 2.20 47.00 -1.61
CA ALA A 803 1.36 46.13 -0.81
C ALA A 803 -0.15 46.32 -1.06
N LEU A 804 -0.58 47.50 -1.53
CA LEU A 804 -1.97 47.79 -1.89
C LEU A 804 -2.36 47.30 -3.30
N LYS A 805 -1.47 46.61 -4.00
CA LYS A 805 -1.85 45.84 -5.20
C LYS A 805 -2.55 44.54 -4.74
N ASP A 806 -3.61 44.11 -5.43
CA ASP A 806 -4.46 42.98 -5.00
C ASP A 806 -3.66 41.69 -4.70
N HIS A 807 -2.68 41.36 -5.54
CA HIS A 807 -1.90 40.12 -5.39
C HIS A 807 -0.89 40.13 -4.23
N PRO A 808 -0.02 41.15 -4.07
CA PRO A 808 0.79 41.29 -2.86
C PRO A 808 -0.01 41.27 -1.56
N LEU A 809 -1.23 41.80 -1.56
CA LEU A 809 -2.06 41.86 -0.36
C LEU A 809 -2.50 40.46 0.11
N ASP A 810 -3.03 39.64 -0.81
CA ASP A 810 -3.36 38.22 -0.55
C ASP A 810 -2.13 37.42 -0.09
N GLN A 811 -0.96 37.63 -0.73
CA GLN A 811 0.27 36.96 -0.31
C GLN A 811 0.72 37.33 1.11
N LEU A 812 0.60 38.60 1.52
CA LEU A 812 0.99 39.03 2.86
C LEU A 812 0.02 38.51 3.93
N GLU A 813 -1.30 38.50 3.68
CA GLU A 813 -2.29 37.88 4.58
C GLU A 813 -2.05 36.38 4.70
N GLY A 814 -1.91 35.69 3.56
CA GLY A 814 -1.65 34.27 3.48
C GLY A 814 -0.37 33.88 4.21
N MET A 815 0.72 34.63 4.02
CA MET A 815 1.98 34.44 4.75
C MET A 815 1.79 34.62 6.26
N ARG A 816 1.04 35.64 6.71
CA ARG A 816 0.76 35.84 8.13
C ARG A 816 0.05 34.63 8.75
N ARG A 817 -1.12 34.29 8.19
CA ARG A 817 -2.05 33.31 8.76
C ARG A 817 -1.60 31.87 8.56
N ARG A 818 -1.05 31.54 7.39
CA ARG A 818 -0.72 30.16 7.01
C ARG A 818 0.73 29.78 7.30
N VAL A 819 1.63 30.76 7.46
CA VAL A 819 3.08 30.50 7.64
C VAL A 819 3.62 31.02 8.95
N LEU A 820 3.53 32.32 9.21
CA LEU A 820 4.21 32.93 10.35
C LEU A 820 3.59 32.52 11.68
N GLU A 821 2.26 32.65 11.83
CA GLU A 821 1.57 32.31 13.07
C GLU A 821 1.81 30.84 13.51
N PRO A 822 1.72 29.83 12.61
CA PRO A 822 2.10 28.46 12.94
C PRO A 822 3.58 28.29 13.32
N LEU A 823 4.50 28.94 12.60
CA LEU A 823 5.95 28.84 12.87
C LEU A 823 6.33 29.47 14.22
N VAL A 824 5.73 30.60 14.58
CA VAL A 824 5.89 31.25 15.88
C VAL A 824 5.50 30.29 16.99
N HIS A 825 4.30 29.70 16.90
CA HIS A 825 3.82 28.74 17.90
C HIS A 825 4.77 27.54 18.02
N GLN A 826 5.25 27.02 16.89
CA GLN A 826 6.30 26.01 16.85
C GLN A 826 7.52 26.50 17.66
N ARG A 827 8.20 27.55 17.23
CA ARG A 827 9.50 27.96 17.80
C ARG A 827 9.43 28.32 19.29
N GLN A 828 8.32 28.88 19.75
CA GLN A 828 8.05 29.08 21.19
C GLN A 828 8.01 27.77 21.98
N SER A 829 7.45 26.72 21.38
CA SER A 829 7.45 25.38 21.97
C SER A 829 8.86 24.80 22.11
N ALA A 830 9.81 25.14 21.23
CA ALA A 830 11.19 24.59 21.28
C ALA A 830 11.91 25.17 22.45
N ALA A 831 11.84 26.49 22.53
CA ALA A 831 12.42 27.25 23.60
C ALA A 831 11.96 26.67 24.95
N ARG A 832 10.65 26.47 25.14
CA ARG A 832 10.12 25.90 26.39
C ARG A 832 10.66 24.50 26.69
N SER A 833 10.74 23.64 25.68
CA SER A 833 11.17 22.25 25.84
C SER A 833 12.66 22.13 26.18
N LEU A 834 13.49 22.87 25.45
CA LEU A 834 14.94 22.91 25.65
C LEU A 834 15.31 23.61 26.96
N ALA A 835 14.57 24.64 27.37
CA ALA A 835 14.71 25.24 28.69
C ALA A 835 14.38 24.24 29.82
N GLY A 836 13.33 23.43 29.64
CA GLY A 836 13.00 22.33 30.55
C GLY A 836 14.15 21.32 30.64
N ALA A 837 14.70 20.89 29.50
CA ALA A 837 15.84 19.97 29.45
C ALA A 837 17.12 20.55 30.08
N ALA A 838 17.39 21.83 29.86
CA ALA A 838 18.51 22.54 30.48
C ALA A 838 18.37 22.60 32.01
N SER A 839 17.15 22.77 32.52
CA SER A 839 16.88 22.81 33.96
C SER A 839 17.12 21.47 34.67
N ALA A 840 17.03 20.35 33.93
CA ALA A 840 17.22 19.00 34.44
C ALA A 840 18.66 18.45 34.23
N THR A 841 19.56 19.24 33.64
CA THR A 841 20.94 18.84 33.32
C THR A 841 21.97 19.80 33.94
N THR A 842 23.25 19.44 33.90
CA THR A 842 24.35 20.25 34.48
C THR A 842 25.56 20.33 33.55
N GLY A 843 26.47 21.27 33.82
CA GLY A 843 27.70 21.46 33.05
C GLY A 843 27.46 21.95 31.62
N GLU A 844 28.39 21.63 30.72
CA GLU A 844 28.38 22.10 29.31
C GLU A 844 27.10 21.71 28.56
N ARG A 845 26.47 20.60 28.95
CA ARG A 845 25.20 20.13 28.37
C ARG A 845 24.02 21.06 28.68
N ARG A 846 23.94 21.57 29.92
CA ARG A 846 22.95 22.57 30.30
C ARG A 846 23.13 23.84 29.48
N ASP A 847 24.37 24.30 29.33
CA ASP A 847 24.67 25.56 28.65
C ASP A 847 24.32 25.48 27.16
N ALA A 848 24.63 24.35 26.50
CA ALA A 848 24.25 24.10 25.11
C ALA A 848 22.72 24.05 24.91
N LEU A 849 21.99 23.37 25.80
CA LEU A 849 20.52 23.29 25.75
C LEU A 849 19.86 24.65 26.01
N GLN A 850 20.38 25.43 26.95
CA GLN A 850 19.90 26.77 27.24
C GLN A 850 20.14 27.73 26.07
N ALA A 851 21.33 27.68 25.46
CA ALA A 851 21.64 28.47 24.26
C ALA A 851 20.73 28.10 23.08
N ALA A 852 20.46 26.80 22.88
CA ALA A 852 19.51 26.35 21.86
C ALA A 852 18.08 26.85 22.14
N SER A 853 17.64 26.82 23.39
CA SER A 853 16.35 27.38 23.82
C SER A 853 16.24 28.87 23.50
N ASP A 854 17.27 29.64 23.88
CA ASP A 854 17.28 31.09 23.69
C ASP A 854 17.27 31.47 22.20
N GLY A 855 18.00 30.72 21.36
CA GLY A 855 17.97 30.87 19.91
C GLY A 855 16.57 30.66 19.33
N TYR A 856 15.89 29.54 19.63
CA TYR A 856 14.53 29.31 19.13
C TYR A 856 13.49 30.30 19.65
N ARG A 857 13.67 30.82 20.88
CA ARG A 857 12.83 31.91 21.39
C ARG A 857 12.98 33.16 20.53
N ALA A 858 14.22 33.55 20.22
CA ALA A 858 14.48 34.70 19.36
C ALA A 858 13.91 34.53 17.95
N VAL A 859 13.96 33.32 17.37
CA VAL A 859 13.28 33.03 16.08
C VAL A 859 11.79 33.36 16.18
N ALA A 860 11.11 32.87 17.22
CA ALA A 860 9.69 33.10 17.40
C ALA A 860 9.36 34.59 17.57
N GLU A 861 10.15 35.31 18.37
CA GLU A 861 9.97 36.75 18.61
C GLU A 861 10.08 37.54 17.30
N HIS A 862 11.09 37.25 16.46
CA HIS A 862 11.25 37.93 15.18
C HIS A 862 10.14 37.62 14.16
N LEU A 863 9.64 36.37 14.13
CA LEU A 863 8.54 35.99 13.24
C LEU A 863 7.19 36.56 13.71
N ASP A 864 6.96 36.65 15.02
CA ASP A 864 5.76 37.24 15.61
C ASP A 864 5.73 38.76 15.35
N GLU A 865 6.86 39.42 15.55
CA GLU A 865 7.03 40.83 15.20
C GLU A 865 6.80 41.05 13.69
N LEU A 866 7.28 40.15 12.83
CA LEU A 866 7.03 40.20 11.39
C LEU A 866 5.53 40.09 11.07
N SER A 867 4.82 39.16 11.71
CA SER A 867 3.37 38.96 11.58
C SER A 867 2.57 40.23 11.89
N ASP A 868 3.01 41.01 12.88
CA ASP A 868 2.38 42.27 13.29
C ASP A 868 2.43 43.39 12.22
N TYR A 869 3.35 43.29 11.26
CA TYR A 869 3.43 44.21 10.12
C TYR A 869 2.54 43.80 8.93
N LEU A 870 1.95 42.60 8.95
CA LEU A 870 1.16 42.05 7.84
C LEU A 870 -0.34 42.34 8.01
N PRO A 871 -1.10 42.51 6.92
CA PRO A 871 -2.53 42.80 6.97
C PRO A 871 -3.34 41.58 7.43
N ARG A 872 -4.55 41.82 7.95
CA ARG A 872 -5.51 40.77 8.31
C ARG A 872 -6.53 40.45 7.22
N GLU A 873 -6.75 41.39 6.32
CA GLU A 873 -7.66 41.25 5.17
C GLU A 873 -6.81 41.19 3.89
N ASP A 874 -7.28 40.43 2.91
CA ASP A 874 -6.61 40.13 1.63
C ASP A 874 -7.12 40.99 0.46
N ARG A 875 -8.16 41.82 0.68
CA ARG A 875 -8.76 42.72 -0.31
C ARG A 875 -8.67 44.18 0.10
N VAL A 876 -8.34 45.05 -0.87
CA VAL A 876 -8.12 46.49 -0.62
C VAL A 876 -9.37 47.16 -0.05
N GLU A 877 -10.56 46.81 -0.55
CA GLU A 877 -11.84 47.34 -0.09
C GLU A 877 -12.20 46.96 1.35
N ASP A 878 -11.64 45.86 1.86
CA ASP A 878 -11.93 45.32 3.20
C ASP A 878 -10.92 45.79 4.26
N LEU A 879 -9.82 46.44 3.85
CA LEU A 879 -8.74 46.84 4.75
C LEU A 879 -9.20 47.80 5.85
N SER A 880 -8.98 47.39 7.10
CA SER A 880 -9.26 48.25 8.25
C SER A 880 -8.26 49.42 8.36
N LYS A 881 -8.61 50.44 9.18
CA LYS A 881 -7.65 51.50 9.55
C LYS A 881 -6.37 50.95 10.18
N LYS A 882 -6.46 49.79 10.84
CA LYS A 882 -5.29 49.12 11.45
C LYS A 882 -4.41 48.48 10.38
N ASP A 883 -4.98 47.88 9.34
CA ASP A 883 -4.21 47.27 8.25
C ASP A 883 -3.45 48.33 7.44
N HIS A 884 -4.09 49.47 7.14
CA HIS A 884 -3.40 50.62 6.56
C HIS A 884 -2.20 51.09 7.39
N ALA A 885 -2.33 51.11 8.73
CA ALA A 885 -1.25 51.48 9.64
C ALA A 885 -0.14 50.41 9.77
N ARG A 886 -0.45 49.13 9.49
CA ARG A 886 0.54 48.05 9.38
C ARG A 886 1.34 48.19 8.09
N LEU A 887 0.64 48.30 6.96
CA LEU A 887 1.25 48.45 5.63
C LEU A 887 2.12 49.71 5.52
N ALA A 888 1.73 50.83 6.14
CA ALA A 888 2.54 52.05 6.20
C ALA A 888 3.90 51.86 6.90
N ARG A 889 4.06 50.78 7.67
CA ARG A 889 5.29 50.45 8.40
C ARG A 889 5.97 49.18 7.87
N LEU A 890 5.51 48.61 6.75
CA LEU A 890 5.97 47.31 6.23
C LEU A 890 7.49 47.25 5.97
N GLN A 891 8.11 48.35 5.55
CA GLN A 891 9.57 48.41 5.37
C GLN A 891 10.36 48.10 6.65
N LYS A 892 9.79 48.36 7.84
CA LYS A 892 10.44 48.04 9.12
C LYS A 892 10.55 46.54 9.37
N ALA A 893 9.78 45.73 8.66
CA ALA A 893 9.77 44.28 8.77
C ALA A 893 10.90 43.59 7.97
N ARG A 894 11.61 44.35 7.12
CA ARG A 894 12.66 43.84 6.23
C ARG A 894 13.78 43.04 6.93
N PRO A 895 14.34 43.46 8.09
CA PRO A 895 15.43 42.70 8.72
C PRO A 895 14.96 41.48 9.53
N LEU A 896 13.66 41.39 9.87
CA LEU A 896 13.15 40.42 10.84
C LEU A 896 13.34 38.97 10.38
N LEU A 897 13.15 38.70 9.09
CA LEU A 897 13.34 37.35 8.55
C LEU A 897 14.81 36.92 8.60
N ARG A 898 15.74 37.85 8.35
CA ARG A 898 17.18 37.61 8.47
C ARG A 898 17.58 37.37 9.93
N GLN A 899 17.01 38.13 10.86
CA GLN A 899 17.24 37.96 12.29
C GLN A 899 16.71 36.60 12.78
N ALA A 900 15.51 36.19 12.33
CA ALA A 900 14.97 34.85 12.59
C ALA A 900 15.89 33.75 12.06
N ARG A 901 16.40 33.88 10.82
CA ARG A 901 17.38 32.93 10.26
C ARG A 901 18.66 32.82 11.11
N THR A 902 19.21 33.96 11.56
CA THR A 902 20.42 33.97 12.39
C THR A 902 20.18 33.25 13.71
N ALA A 903 19.07 33.56 14.38
CA ALA A 903 18.68 32.92 15.63
C ALA A 903 18.46 31.39 15.47
N GLU A 904 17.90 30.95 14.34
CA GLU A 904 17.73 29.53 14.01
C GLU A 904 19.10 28.83 13.87
N ARG A 905 20.07 29.48 13.21
CA ARG A 905 21.44 28.97 13.08
C ARG A 905 22.18 28.91 14.41
N GLU A 906 22.00 29.91 15.28
CA GLU A 906 22.57 29.92 16.63
C GLU A 906 22.01 28.75 17.45
N ALA A 907 20.71 28.52 17.37
CA ALA A 907 20.07 27.39 18.05
C ALA A 907 20.61 26.03 17.57
N LEU A 908 20.71 25.84 16.25
CA LEU A 908 21.27 24.62 15.66
C LEU A 908 22.76 24.45 15.95
N THR A 909 23.53 25.54 16.03
CA THR A 909 24.95 25.50 16.38
C THR A 909 25.15 25.04 17.83
N ALA A 910 24.29 25.51 18.74
CA ALA A 910 24.29 25.07 20.13
C ALA A 910 23.97 23.56 20.25
N LEU A 911 22.99 23.06 19.47
CA LEU A 911 22.68 21.62 19.42
C LEU A 911 23.82 20.81 18.76
N LEU A 912 24.49 21.35 17.76
CA LEU A 912 25.65 20.73 17.12
C LEU A 912 26.81 20.56 18.12
N GLY A 913 27.03 21.54 18.99
CA GLY A 913 28.01 21.46 20.07
C GLY A 913 27.70 20.34 21.08
N LEU A 914 26.42 19.95 21.21
CA LEU A 914 25.99 18.93 22.15
C LEU A 914 26.23 17.50 21.64
N VAL A 915 25.87 17.21 20.39
CA VAL A 915 25.94 15.84 19.83
C VAL A 915 27.11 15.61 18.88
N GLY A 916 27.82 16.67 18.51
CA GLY A 916 28.89 16.64 17.51
C GLY A 916 28.38 16.48 16.07
N GLY A 917 29.28 16.67 15.12
CA GLY A 917 29.01 16.53 13.69
C GLY A 917 29.67 17.61 12.84
N PRO A 918 29.50 17.57 11.51
CA PRO A 918 30.11 18.55 10.62
C PRO A 918 29.52 19.96 10.84
N PRO A 919 30.30 21.03 10.60
CA PRO A 919 29.82 22.41 10.71
C PRO A 919 28.60 22.66 9.82
N LEU A 920 27.71 23.55 10.25
CA LEU A 920 26.56 23.96 9.45
C LEU A 920 27.02 24.63 8.14
N ALA A 921 26.20 24.50 7.09
CA ALA A 921 26.48 25.15 5.81
C ALA A 921 26.61 26.67 5.98
N LYS A 922 27.55 27.27 5.24
CA LYS A 922 27.73 28.72 5.20
C LYS A 922 26.41 29.42 4.83
N ILE A 923 26.21 30.61 5.38
CA ILE A 923 25.07 31.47 5.06
C ILE A 923 25.12 31.83 3.57
N GLN A 924 24.04 31.59 2.84
CA GLN A 924 23.87 32.16 1.51
C GLN A 924 23.31 33.59 1.63
N GLU A 925 23.93 34.53 0.92
CA GLU A 925 23.48 35.91 0.80
C GLU A 925 23.01 36.16 -0.63
N ASP A 926 22.18 37.19 -0.85
CA ASP A 926 21.67 37.49 -2.18
C ASP A 926 22.83 37.76 -3.17
N PRO A 927 23.04 36.89 -4.18
CA PRO A 927 24.10 37.07 -5.17
C PRO A 927 23.99 38.38 -5.95
N LEU A 928 22.79 38.97 -6.06
CA LEU A 928 22.58 40.28 -6.72
C LEU A 928 23.30 41.42 -6.00
N ARG A 929 23.71 41.27 -4.74
CA ARG A 929 24.58 42.25 -4.08
C ARG A 929 25.91 42.45 -4.80
N ARG A 930 26.35 41.45 -5.56
CA ARG A 930 27.58 41.47 -6.36
C ARG A 930 27.34 41.82 -7.81
N ARG A 931 26.12 42.23 -8.21
CA ARG A 931 25.81 42.58 -9.62
C ARG A 931 26.74 43.64 -10.22
N ALA A 932 27.28 44.53 -9.39
CA ALA A 932 28.26 45.55 -9.83
C ALA A 932 29.62 44.96 -10.26
N GLN A 933 29.92 43.72 -9.86
CA GLN A 933 31.09 42.94 -10.26
C GLN A 933 30.73 41.87 -11.30
N GLY A 934 29.43 41.73 -11.62
CA GLY A 934 28.90 40.79 -12.56
C GLY A 934 28.76 41.36 -13.97
N VAL A 935 28.40 40.50 -14.91
CA VAL A 935 28.04 40.88 -16.28
C VAL A 935 26.56 40.60 -16.53
N ARG A 936 25.87 41.52 -17.19
CA ARG A 936 24.48 41.34 -17.63
C ARG A 936 24.51 40.48 -18.90
N LEU A 937 23.85 39.33 -18.91
CA LEU A 937 23.87 38.42 -20.06
C LEU A 937 22.77 38.75 -21.06
N PHE A 938 21.52 38.73 -20.60
CA PHE A 938 20.37 39.08 -21.42
C PHE A 938 19.23 39.64 -20.56
N THR A 939 18.39 40.46 -21.19
CA THR A 939 17.08 40.84 -20.69
C THR A 939 16.04 40.11 -21.53
N TRP A 940 15.00 39.59 -20.89
CA TRP A 940 13.86 39.01 -21.55
C TRP A 940 12.58 39.70 -21.08
N HIS A 941 11.71 40.00 -22.04
CA HIS A 941 10.41 40.62 -21.83
C HIS A 941 9.34 39.77 -22.51
N ALA A 942 8.29 39.42 -21.77
CA ALA A 942 7.08 38.84 -22.37
C ALA A 942 5.92 39.82 -22.29
N ILE A 943 5.19 39.97 -23.39
CA ILE A 943 3.87 40.61 -23.42
C ILE A 943 2.84 39.48 -23.28
N THR A 944 2.67 39.02 -22.02
CA THR A 944 1.62 38.15 -21.43
C THR A 944 1.24 36.83 -22.11
N ASP A 945 1.10 35.76 -21.30
CA ASP A 945 0.05 34.70 -21.27
C ASP A 945 0.62 33.36 -20.74
N ASP A 946 -0.28 32.51 -20.19
CA ASP A 946 -0.09 31.28 -19.39
C ASP A 946 0.84 30.20 -20.00
N ASN A 947 2.11 30.53 -20.15
CA ASN A 947 3.08 29.69 -20.84
C ASN A 947 4.33 29.48 -19.97
N VAL A 948 4.94 28.31 -20.14
CA VAL A 948 6.23 27.98 -19.57
C VAL A 948 7.27 27.97 -20.69
N HIS A 949 8.34 28.73 -20.53
CA HIS A 949 9.42 28.86 -21.51
C HIS A 949 10.76 28.40 -20.94
N ASP A 950 11.57 27.71 -21.76
CA ASP A 950 12.99 27.55 -21.53
C ASP A 950 13.74 28.62 -22.36
N LEU A 951 14.43 29.54 -21.67
CA LEU A 951 15.32 30.55 -22.23
C LEU A 951 16.74 29.97 -22.28
N ILE A 952 17.16 29.53 -23.46
CA ILE A 952 18.40 28.82 -23.71
C ILE A 952 19.43 29.81 -24.25
N TYR A 953 20.45 30.13 -23.46
CA TYR A 953 21.51 31.06 -23.84
C TYR A 953 22.81 30.30 -24.18
N THR A 954 23.33 30.50 -25.40
CA THR A 954 24.59 29.93 -25.91
C THR A 954 25.33 30.93 -26.78
N GLU A 955 26.62 31.20 -26.50
CA GLU A 955 27.49 32.02 -27.37
C GLU A 955 26.87 33.37 -27.83
N GLN A 956 26.23 34.11 -26.90
CA GLN A 956 25.49 35.36 -27.20
C GLN A 956 24.27 35.18 -28.13
N GLN A 957 23.70 33.99 -28.17
CA GLN A 957 22.41 33.71 -28.78
C GLN A 957 21.42 33.28 -27.70
N LEU A 958 20.17 33.73 -27.82
CA LEU A 958 19.08 33.31 -26.94
C LEU A 958 18.01 32.61 -27.78
N GLU A 959 17.83 31.33 -27.53
CA GLU A 959 16.72 30.54 -28.06
C GLU A 959 15.62 30.47 -27.00
N VAL A 960 14.37 30.72 -27.39
CA VAL A 960 13.21 30.63 -26.50
C VAL A 960 12.39 29.43 -26.95
N ARG A 961 12.23 28.44 -26.06
CA ARG A 961 11.48 27.22 -26.34
C ARG A 961 10.23 27.16 -25.46
N LEU A 962 9.06 27.00 -26.06
CA LEU A 962 7.81 26.71 -25.34
C LEU A 962 7.85 25.29 -24.74
N VAL A 963 7.56 25.18 -23.44
CA VAL A 963 7.52 23.94 -22.66
C VAL A 963 6.07 23.51 -22.40
N ALA A 964 5.20 24.45 -22.04
CA ALA A 964 3.76 24.26 -21.83
C ALA A 964 3.00 25.56 -22.15
N GLY A 965 1.76 25.45 -22.63
CA GLY A 965 0.91 26.61 -22.96
C GLY A 965 0.46 26.70 -24.43
N GLY A 966 -0.16 27.81 -24.84
CA GLY A 966 -0.78 28.03 -26.17
C GLY A 966 0.00 28.96 -27.12
N ASP A 967 -0.35 28.93 -28.41
CA ASP A 967 0.29 29.77 -29.46
C ASP A 967 -0.31 31.18 -29.52
N ALA A 968 0.39 32.18 -28.95
CA ALA A 968 0.65 33.53 -29.49
C ALA A 968 1.03 34.56 -28.40
N ASN A 969 2.33 34.71 -28.09
CA ASN A 969 2.80 35.81 -27.22
C ASN A 969 3.87 36.64 -27.94
N GLN A 970 3.77 37.98 -27.88
CA GLN A 970 4.85 38.86 -28.31
C GLN A 970 5.94 38.86 -27.23
N MET A 971 7.11 38.31 -27.54
CA MET A 971 8.28 38.34 -26.65
C MET A 971 9.40 39.14 -27.30
N SER A 972 10.15 39.87 -26.49
CA SER A 972 11.40 40.51 -26.91
C SER A 972 12.51 40.17 -25.93
N TYR A 973 13.73 40.15 -26.42
CA TYR A 973 14.91 40.01 -25.58
C TYR A 973 16.03 40.88 -26.10
N GLU A 974 16.92 41.26 -25.21
CA GLU A 974 18.13 42.02 -25.50
C GLU A 974 19.32 41.25 -24.94
N ILE A 975 20.30 40.94 -25.78
CA ILE A 975 21.54 40.28 -25.37
C ILE A 975 22.58 41.38 -25.11
N HIS A 976 23.21 41.34 -23.95
CA HIS A 976 24.13 42.37 -23.47
C HIS A 976 25.57 41.93 -23.62
N GLU A 977 26.03 40.98 -22.80
CA GLU A 977 27.42 40.51 -22.79
C GLU A 977 27.52 38.98 -22.92
N ALA A 978 28.73 38.47 -23.17
CA ALA A 978 29.02 37.03 -23.24
C ALA A 978 29.21 36.42 -21.84
N MET A 979 28.81 35.17 -21.66
CA MET A 979 29.13 34.40 -20.44
C MET A 979 30.66 34.25 -20.28
N PRO A 980 31.26 34.64 -19.13
CA PRO A 980 32.65 34.37 -18.83
C PRO A 980 32.95 32.86 -18.85
N ARG A 981 34.01 32.45 -19.57
CA ARG A 981 34.39 31.03 -19.77
C ARG A 981 35.45 30.55 -18.78
N GLU A 982 35.27 30.92 -17.52
CA GLU A 982 36.14 30.50 -16.42
C GLU A 982 35.29 30.07 -15.22
N PRO A 983 35.75 29.11 -14.39
CA PRO A 983 35.02 28.73 -13.19
C PRO A 983 34.86 29.89 -12.20
N GLY A 984 33.84 29.85 -11.35
CA GLY A 984 33.63 30.85 -10.30
C GLY A 984 32.56 31.91 -10.61
N TRP A 985 31.60 31.59 -11.49
CA TRP A 985 30.48 32.45 -11.85
C TRP A 985 29.16 31.71 -11.65
N GLN A 986 28.17 32.37 -11.05
CA GLN A 986 26.80 31.87 -10.91
C GLN A 986 25.79 32.73 -11.67
N ILE A 987 24.71 32.08 -12.12
CA ILE A 987 23.62 32.73 -12.83
C ILE A 987 22.56 33.19 -11.85
N VAL A 988 22.16 34.46 -11.97
CA VAL A 988 21.22 35.10 -11.08
C VAL A 988 20.15 35.80 -11.89
N ILE A 989 18.89 35.52 -11.56
CA ILE A 989 17.74 36.14 -12.19
C ILE A 989 17.28 37.32 -11.31
N GLU A 990 17.27 38.51 -11.89
CA GLU A 990 16.66 39.72 -11.34
C GLU A 990 15.33 39.93 -12.07
N ALA A 991 14.22 39.78 -11.34
CA ALA A 991 12.87 39.91 -11.87
C ALA A 991 12.34 41.32 -11.59
N GLY A 992 11.74 41.97 -12.59
CA GLY A 992 11.15 43.30 -12.46
C GLY A 992 9.87 43.31 -11.61
N ASP A 993 9.40 44.51 -11.24
CA ASP A 993 8.25 44.71 -10.32
C ASP A 993 6.92 44.05 -10.79
N ALA A 994 6.83 43.72 -12.07
CA ALA A 994 5.69 43.09 -12.74
C ALA A 994 5.75 41.55 -12.77
N ALA A 995 6.91 40.96 -12.47
CA ALA A 995 7.17 39.54 -12.67
C ALA A 995 6.67 38.72 -11.47
N THR A 996 5.51 38.09 -11.62
CA THR A 996 4.87 37.25 -10.56
C THR A 996 5.01 35.74 -10.77
N GLY A 997 5.58 35.32 -11.91
CA GLY A 997 5.87 33.92 -12.24
C GLY A 997 7.03 33.30 -11.45
N SER A 998 7.34 32.03 -11.76
CA SER A 998 8.46 31.29 -11.17
C SER A 998 9.62 31.23 -12.16
N TYR A 999 10.79 31.72 -11.74
CA TYR A 999 11.97 31.79 -12.62
C TYR A 999 13.14 31.04 -11.98
N THR A 1000 13.63 30.01 -12.67
CA THR A 1000 14.67 29.13 -12.12
C THR A 1000 15.76 28.86 -13.14
N VAL A 1001 17.00 28.75 -12.68
CA VAL A 1001 18.11 28.30 -13.52
C VAL A 1001 18.06 26.77 -13.57
N HIS A 1002 17.63 26.23 -14.70
CA HIS A 1002 17.50 24.79 -14.96
C HIS A 1002 18.82 24.13 -15.35
N GLU A 1003 19.67 24.86 -16.08
CA GLU A 1003 21.00 24.40 -16.46
C GLU A 1003 22.00 25.54 -16.21
N ALA A 1004 22.97 25.29 -15.32
CA ALA A 1004 24.04 26.23 -15.01
C ALA A 1004 25.20 26.07 -16.02
N PRO A 1005 25.98 27.14 -16.27
CA PRO A 1005 27.08 27.08 -17.23
C PRO A 1005 28.25 26.25 -16.69
N SER A 1006 28.81 25.40 -17.54
CA SER A 1006 29.98 24.58 -17.22
C SER A 1006 30.86 24.39 -18.45
N HIS A 1007 32.09 23.91 -18.23
CA HIS A 1007 32.94 23.49 -19.34
C HIS A 1007 32.28 22.36 -20.18
N ASP A 1008 31.59 21.43 -19.51
CA ASP A 1008 31.05 20.21 -20.14
C ASP A 1008 29.81 20.46 -21.01
N ASN A 1009 29.03 21.51 -20.71
CA ASN A 1009 27.90 21.93 -21.54
C ASN A 1009 28.21 23.13 -22.44
N GLY A 1010 29.50 23.45 -22.63
CA GLY A 1010 29.92 24.56 -23.49
C GLY A 1010 29.47 25.93 -22.99
N TRP A 1011 29.32 26.11 -21.67
CA TRP A 1011 28.84 27.33 -21.01
C TRP A 1011 27.38 27.68 -21.33
N ARG A 1012 26.58 26.67 -21.68
CA ARG A 1012 25.14 26.80 -21.92
C ARG A 1012 24.39 27.12 -20.63
N ILE A 1013 23.42 28.02 -20.73
CA ILE A 1013 22.52 28.39 -19.63
C ILE A 1013 21.09 28.10 -20.08
N VAL A 1014 20.31 27.46 -19.21
CA VAL A 1014 18.86 27.30 -19.42
C VAL A 1014 18.15 27.91 -18.23
N VAL A 1015 17.36 28.96 -18.48
CA VAL A 1015 16.46 29.56 -17.50
C VAL A 1015 15.04 29.13 -17.82
N ARG A 1016 14.36 28.47 -16.88
CA ARG A 1016 12.92 28.22 -16.99
C ARG A 1016 12.16 29.42 -16.47
N ALA A 1017 11.40 30.05 -17.35
CA ALA A 1017 10.44 31.09 -17.04
C ALA A 1017 9.03 30.49 -17.07
N ASP A 1018 8.46 30.28 -15.90
CA ASP A 1018 7.08 29.83 -15.74
C ASP A 1018 6.19 31.05 -15.49
N ASP A 1019 5.48 31.44 -16.54
CA ASP A 1019 4.62 32.61 -16.58
C ASP A 1019 3.12 32.25 -16.46
N GLU A 1020 2.76 30.99 -16.13
CA GLU A 1020 1.37 30.49 -15.94
C GLU A 1020 0.53 31.27 -14.92
N ARG A 1021 1.15 32.21 -14.20
CA ARG A 1021 0.51 33.02 -13.15
C ARG A 1021 0.77 34.51 -13.30
N THR A 1022 1.16 34.94 -14.50
CA THR A 1022 1.46 36.35 -14.79
C THR A 1022 0.22 37.02 -15.37
N TRP A 1023 -0.45 37.84 -14.55
CA TRP A 1023 -1.75 38.42 -14.89
C TRP A 1023 -1.67 39.43 -16.05
N ARG A 1024 -2.72 39.44 -16.89
CA ARG A 1024 -2.83 40.01 -18.26
C ARG A 1024 -2.48 41.50 -18.48
N ASP A 1025 -2.08 42.27 -17.47
CA ASP A 1025 -1.88 43.71 -17.60
C ASP A 1025 -0.45 44.21 -17.31
N ASN A 1026 0.51 43.31 -17.04
CA ASN A 1026 1.93 43.71 -16.90
C ASN A 1026 2.88 42.69 -17.54
N ALA A 1027 3.75 43.20 -18.43
CA ALA A 1027 4.81 42.41 -19.06
C ALA A 1027 5.93 42.11 -18.03
N PRO A 1028 6.21 40.84 -17.67
CA PRO A 1028 7.37 40.54 -16.84
C PRO A 1028 8.67 40.92 -17.56
N GLU A 1029 9.59 41.54 -16.81
CA GLU A 1029 10.98 41.76 -17.22
C GLU A 1029 11.87 40.84 -16.39
N LEU A 1030 12.72 40.06 -17.06
CA LEU A 1030 13.76 39.24 -16.43
C LEU A 1030 15.12 39.72 -16.91
N VAL A 1031 16.00 40.05 -15.96
CA VAL A 1031 17.41 40.34 -16.23
C VAL A 1031 18.25 39.19 -15.69
N VAL A 1032 18.97 38.53 -16.59
CA VAL A 1032 19.85 37.41 -16.23
C VAL A 1032 21.29 37.91 -16.16
N TRP A 1033 21.90 37.73 -14.98
CA TRP A 1033 23.27 38.13 -14.67
C TRP A 1033 24.16 36.90 -14.50
N ALA A 1034 25.43 37.01 -14.90
CA ALA A 1034 26.49 36.17 -14.36
C ALA A 1034 27.26 36.99 -13.31
N VAL A 1035 27.26 36.54 -12.05
CA VAL A 1035 28.00 37.19 -10.97
C VAL A 1035 29.06 36.26 -10.40
N PRO A 1036 30.17 36.77 -9.83
CA PRO A 1036 31.19 35.94 -9.21
C PRO A 1036 30.62 35.09 -8.04
N ASP A 1037 31.18 33.90 -7.83
CA ASP A 1037 30.76 32.94 -6.79
C ASP A 1037 31.13 33.35 -5.37
N GLU A 1038 32.25 34.05 -5.21
CA GLU A 1038 32.71 34.66 -3.94
C GLU A 1038 32.91 36.17 -4.10
#